data_AF-A0A7J6MYH3-F1
#
_entry.id   AF-A0A7J6MYH3-F1
#
_cell.length_a   1.000
_cell.length_b   1.000
_cell.length_c   1.000
_cell.angle_alpha   90.00
_cell.angle_beta   90.00
_cell.angle_gamma   90.00
#
_symmetry.space_group_name_H-M   'P 1'
#
loop_
_entity.id
_entity.type
_entity.pdbx_description
1 polymer ?
#
loop_
_entity_poly.entity_id
_entity_poly.type
_entity_poly.pdbx_seq_one_letter_code
_entity_poly.pdbx_strand_id
1 'polypeptide(L)'
;MINVQATGQQAQQGASLVYAVPQQPQQVGIDVNGDGQPDIMVPVGTQVVVQQQQQQQTQPCVYQQQPASPMVAPQVQISNQAPYSQSRQAYPNPYAQSQPQQQQQPQVYGSQYAQQPPQQVQMSAHGSKKDGKKDDDDSSGCCACCACLLVVPCCAALGALLGSMFGGDIAEALGDAAGAIGDAIPTLGEADGSRSAMLLAFSLVKSIICRSRKGILYVSLRGQLYATGSKCTYKGCDLKDGLFVNDTVACPKHDAAYDITTGVPVRGPGLEGLCTYRVEERRDGKVYVDIPKNKGMWVQGETVAMAKRDPRNKQGRTYIIFTTLDPFVLLYGIEVLTSSTVVNVDTKGKNITIEGPQGLRSQLDYDKCLYAAGADPVVPDVLGSDADNVHFLRTAEDATRIADSLRVGHKVLIIGSGFIAMEMASALENKGLDIAIVGHDRRPLERILGRKVARFFSAGLEANKMKYYGNSEVRLFRYTKDLHGEASSGDTVNGCELTDGEVLPVDVVIVGIGADPNTEPLKGVELLPDGSVPTDQYLAVVMPDGSSNDSLYAAGDVASYPDVKTGDLTRVQHWDVAMQQGRVAAANMTGSSRPYITSPFFWTTLFGRSLQYVGNTGGREQSEHFDDVYIEGDVDKCNFVAFYCKGDSVVAAATVGRDPVASGVEEMMNRGKMPKTSELKLGICNAEDIMKRLHKLDKEKPKRLVRRIAESEEIADAPEDVDSSIEDARQHAVSFLAMSSPPPLHVLVTGGAGFIGSHVAEALLRRGCRVTNVDSLNEYYDVSIKKEALRRLEEVSQEVGAGYVFHRLDLADASAIEKALDQQQVDVICHLAAQAGVRYSIDHATEVVGANITATVNVFELARKQGVKKVVAASSSSVYGDSSTPPFKENSESADKPVSPYAATKRSCELFAETYAHLYGLDIIMLRFFTVYGPRGRPDMACFKFIDAIDSGRPITKFGDGSMIREFTFISDIVEGVLAAIELPRRKEKGVIKVNLGGGSCHTLNEFIDTIETELGRKAVIQQMPVQPGDVFMTSADQGLAKKVLNFNPRVSLHEGIHATVGWYRRWRTEQGGREVSKAAG
;
A
#
# COMPACT_ATOMS: atom_id res chain seq x y z
N MET A 1 73.49 15.80 -30.01
CA MET A 1 74.42 15.05 -30.87
C MET A 1 75.10 14.01 -30.00
N ILE A 2 75.13 12.73 -30.34
CA ILE A 2 74.92 12.08 -31.65
C ILE A 2 73.59 11.28 -31.64
N ASN A 3 72.77 11.22 -32.70
CA ASN A 3 72.30 12.17 -33.73
C ASN A 3 71.30 11.39 -34.61
N VAL A 4 70.28 11.97 -35.26
CA VAL A 4 70.00 13.35 -35.71
C VAL A 4 68.48 13.58 -35.52
N GLN A 5 67.90 14.68 -35.02
CA GLN A 5 68.30 15.85 -34.22
C GLN A 5 67.05 16.12 -33.32
N ALA A 6 67.15 16.20 -31.99
CA ALA A 6 67.31 17.46 -31.23
C ALA A 6 66.41 18.61 -31.73
N THR A 7 65.57 19.25 -30.93
CA THR A 7 65.66 19.48 -29.47
C THR A 7 64.37 19.12 -28.73
N GLY A 8 64.47 18.47 -27.57
CA GLY A 8 63.36 18.39 -26.61
C GLY A 8 63.58 19.32 -25.43
N GLN A 9 62.50 19.65 -24.73
CA GLN A 9 62.49 19.51 -23.27
C GLN A 9 61.06 19.26 -22.77
N GLN A 10 60.94 18.32 -21.82
CA GLN A 10 59.74 18.00 -21.05
C GLN A 10 59.39 19.21 -20.16
N ALA A 11 58.12 19.64 -20.02
CA ALA A 11 56.97 18.96 -19.41
C ALA A 11 57.10 18.71 -17.89
N GLN A 12 56.25 19.38 -17.12
CA GLN A 12 55.65 18.98 -15.82
C GLN A 12 54.48 19.96 -15.58
N GLN A 13 53.22 19.52 -15.59
CA GLN A 13 52.50 18.79 -14.54
C GLN A 13 52.28 19.60 -13.25
N GLY A 14 51.01 19.91 -12.99
CA GLY A 14 50.49 20.34 -11.69
C GLY A 14 49.12 19.69 -11.47
N ALA A 15 48.91 19.07 -10.31
CA ALA A 15 47.66 18.43 -9.95
C ALA A 15 46.60 19.46 -9.49
N SER A 16 45.32 19.12 -9.58
CA SER A 16 44.24 19.87 -8.92
C SER A 16 43.79 19.15 -7.66
N LEU A 17 44.04 19.77 -6.51
CA LEU A 17 43.45 19.39 -5.23
C LEU A 17 41.95 19.76 -5.21
N VAL A 18 41.19 19.02 -4.41
CA VAL A 18 39.87 19.44 -3.94
C VAL A 18 40.03 20.54 -2.90
N TYR A 19 39.47 21.73 -3.15
CA TYR A 19 39.32 22.77 -2.13
C TYR A 19 37.96 22.65 -1.46
N ALA A 20 37.96 22.55 -0.12
CA ALA A 20 36.78 22.84 0.68
C ALA A 20 36.68 24.35 0.91
N VAL A 21 35.50 24.93 0.70
CA VAL A 21 35.22 26.35 0.98
C VAL A 21 34.52 26.46 2.35
N PRO A 22 35.06 27.22 3.32
CA PRO A 22 34.34 27.51 4.56
C PRO A 22 33.27 28.59 4.33
N GLN A 23 32.13 28.47 5.02
CA GLN A 23 31.06 29.46 4.93
C GLN A 23 31.32 30.67 5.81
N GLN A 24 31.49 31.86 5.22
CA GLN A 24 30.83 33.12 5.59
C GLN A 24 31.29 34.27 4.65
N PRO A 25 30.44 35.27 4.34
CA PRO A 25 30.81 36.36 3.46
C PRO A 25 31.52 37.49 4.22
N GLN A 26 32.79 37.75 3.87
CA GLN A 26 33.43 39.03 4.17
C GLN A 26 33.61 39.82 2.87
N GLN A 27 33.25 41.11 2.89
CA GLN A 27 33.30 41.98 1.73
C GLN A 27 34.75 42.21 1.28
N VAL A 28 35.06 41.83 0.04
CA VAL A 28 36.26 42.28 -0.67
C VAL A 28 35.82 43.33 -1.68
N GLY A 29 36.18 44.59 -1.44
CA GLY A 29 35.97 45.67 -2.39
C GLY A 29 36.97 45.60 -3.53
N ILE A 30 36.50 45.84 -4.76
CA ILE A 30 37.35 46.06 -5.93
C ILE A 30 37.37 47.57 -6.18
N ASP A 31 38.55 48.17 -6.17
CA ASP A 31 38.76 49.54 -6.65
C ASP A 31 39.53 49.48 -7.98
N VAL A 32 39.20 50.36 -8.91
CA VAL A 32 39.68 50.30 -10.30
C VAL A 32 40.49 51.54 -10.63
N ASN A 33 41.82 51.41 -10.59
CA ASN A 33 42.70 52.45 -11.08
C ASN A 33 42.66 52.55 -12.62
N GLY A 34 42.89 53.75 -13.14
CA GLY A 34 42.51 54.20 -14.49
C GLY A 34 43.07 53.46 -15.71
N ASP A 35 43.95 52.47 -15.51
CA ASP A 35 44.63 51.72 -16.57
C ASP A 35 44.12 50.28 -16.77
N GLY A 36 43.09 49.86 -16.02
CA GLY A 36 42.25 48.70 -16.37
C GLY A 36 42.81 47.30 -16.08
N GLN A 37 43.63 47.13 -15.03
CA GLN A 37 44.06 45.82 -14.50
C GLN A 37 43.72 45.72 -13.00
N PRO A 38 43.14 44.60 -12.52
CA PRO A 38 42.83 44.41 -11.10
C PRO A 38 43.99 43.76 -10.33
N ASP A 39 44.49 44.43 -9.28
CA ASP A 39 45.41 43.86 -8.29
C ASP A 39 44.64 43.17 -7.13
N ILE A 40 45.17 42.06 -6.60
CA ILE A 40 44.62 41.34 -5.45
C ILE A 40 45.74 41.07 -4.43
N MET A 41 45.56 41.53 -3.18
CA MET A 41 46.44 41.18 -2.05
C MET A 41 45.88 40.01 -1.23
N VAL A 42 46.78 39.17 -0.69
CA VAL A 42 46.43 38.05 0.21
C VAL A 42 47.39 37.99 1.42
N PRO A 43 46.92 37.77 2.67
CA PRO A 43 47.80 37.62 3.85
C PRO A 43 48.47 36.24 3.95
N VAL A 44 49.52 36.14 4.78
CA VAL A 44 50.44 34.99 4.84
C VAL A 44 50.15 34.02 6.00
N GLY A 45 50.11 32.70 5.70
CA GLY A 45 50.59 31.64 6.60
C GLY A 45 49.59 30.56 7.06
N THR A 46 49.80 29.30 6.65
CA THR A 46 49.50 28.01 7.35
C THR A 46 50.13 26.83 6.57
N GLN A 47 50.57 25.75 7.22
CA GLN A 47 51.23 24.56 6.62
C GLN A 47 50.33 23.29 6.61
N VAL A 48 50.65 22.31 5.74
CA VAL A 48 50.00 20.97 5.66
C VAL A 48 51.04 19.87 5.38
N VAL A 49 50.82 18.64 5.89
CA VAL A 49 51.67 17.43 5.74
C VAL A 49 50.89 16.31 5.02
N VAL A 50 51.58 15.40 4.30
CA VAL A 50 50.97 14.35 3.43
C VAL A 50 51.63 12.98 3.62
N GLN A 51 50.86 11.89 3.52
CA GLN A 51 51.34 10.50 3.33
C GLN A 51 50.58 9.80 2.17
N GLN A 52 51.17 8.74 1.59
CA GLN A 52 50.72 8.07 0.35
C GLN A 52 50.37 6.59 0.56
N GLN A 53 49.50 6.05 -0.31
CA GLN A 53 49.40 4.61 -0.62
C GLN A 53 49.27 4.39 -2.14
N GLN A 54 49.73 3.23 -2.62
CA GLN A 54 49.74 2.83 -4.04
C GLN A 54 48.69 1.74 -4.33
N GLN A 55 48.20 1.69 -5.58
CA GLN A 55 47.38 0.61 -6.13
C GLN A 55 48.16 -0.15 -7.21
N GLN A 56 47.88 -1.46 -7.37
CA GLN A 56 48.33 -2.26 -8.52
C GLN A 56 47.15 -2.90 -9.25
N GLN A 57 47.34 -3.16 -10.55
CA GLN A 57 46.33 -3.61 -11.50
C GLN A 57 46.20 -5.14 -11.56
N THR A 58 45.06 -5.63 -12.02
CA THR A 58 44.76 -7.07 -12.20
C THR A 58 44.34 -7.40 -13.64
N GLN A 59 44.83 -8.52 -14.18
CA GLN A 59 44.20 -9.36 -15.23
C GLN A 59 45.07 -10.63 -15.49
N PRO A 60 44.57 -11.71 -16.13
CA PRO A 60 43.89 -12.81 -15.45
C PRO A 60 44.64 -14.17 -15.55
N CYS A 61 44.31 -15.14 -14.67
CA CYS A 61 44.97 -16.46 -14.64
C CYS A 61 44.04 -17.65 -14.96
N VAL A 62 44.63 -18.62 -15.65
CA VAL A 62 44.04 -19.91 -16.05
C VAL A 62 44.34 -20.97 -14.98
N TYR A 63 43.39 -21.87 -14.71
CA TYR A 63 43.57 -22.96 -13.74
C TYR A 63 44.27 -24.20 -14.35
N GLN A 64 45.34 -24.67 -13.71
CA GLN A 64 45.85 -26.05 -13.79
C GLN A 64 46.06 -26.61 -12.37
N GLN A 65 46.08 -27.93 -12.22
CA GLN A 65 45.90 -28.65 -10.95
C GLN A 65 47.20 -29.22 -10.33
N GLN A 66 47.09 -29.59 -9.04
CA GLN A 66 47.92 -30.53 -8.26
C GLN A 66 49.23 -29.99 -7.60
N PRO A 67 49.79 -30.68 -6.58
CA PRO A 67 49.16 -30.93 -5.27
C PRO A 67 50.10 -30.66 -4.06
N ALA A 68 49.60 -30.86 -2.84
CA ALA A 68 50.25 -30.48 -1.57
C ALA A 68 51.33 -31.47 -1.04
N SER A 69 52.17 -30.99 -0.10
CA SER A 69 52.84 -31.80 0.94
C SER A 69 53.25 -30.94 2.16
N PRO A 70 53.50 -31.50 3.36
CA PRO A 70 53.32 -30.79 4.65
C PRO A 70 54.57 -30.66 5.54
N MET A 71 54.59 -29.67 6.46
CA MET A 71 55.41 -29.65 7.69
C MET A 71 54.60 -29.00 8.83
N VAL A 72 54.21 -29.73 9.87
CA VAL A 72 54.94 -30.02 11.14
C VAL A 72 54.98 -28.81 12.10
N ALA A 73 54.35 -28.98 13.27
CA ALA A 73 54.32 -28.01 14.37
C ALA A 73 55.25 -28.44 15.53
N PRO A 74 55.69 -27.50 16.38
CA PRO A 74 56.24 -27.80 17.71
C PRO A 74 55.26 -27.39 18.84
N GLN A 75 55.14 -28.25 19.86
CA GLN A 75 54.53 -27.90 21.16
C GLN A 75 55.60 -27.35 22.12
N VAL A 76 55.26 -26.35 22.95
CA VAL A 76 55.94 -26.06 24.23
C VAL A 76 54.89 -25.68 25.29
N GLN A 77 55.09 -26.13 26.53
CA GLN A 77 54.22 -25.93 27.71
C GLN A 77 54.56 -24.65 28.50
N ILE A 78 53.79 -24.38 29.57
CA ILE A 78 54.03 -23.58 30.82
C ILE A 78 52.73 -22.78 31.11
N SER A 79 51.80 -23.21 31.98
CA SER A 79 51.79 -23.42 33.44
C SER A 79 51.49 -22.15 34.29
N ASN A 80 50.26 -22.13 34.83
CA ASN A 80 49.72 -21.42 36.00
C ASN A 80 50.55 -20.36 36.75
N GLN A 81 49.92 -19.21 37.06
CA GLN A 81 49.71 -18.73 38.45
C GLN A 81 48.66 -17.60 38.51
N ALA A 82 47.87 -17.58 39.60
CA ALA A 82 46.95 -16.47 39.99
C ALA A 82 47.49 -15.80 41.27
N PRO A 83 46.99 -14.59 41.67
CA PRO A 83 46.06 -14.59 42.82
C PRO A 83 45.04 -13.41 42.97
N TYR A 84 43.88 -13.74 43.55
CA TYR A 84 43.06 -13.01 44.56
C TYR A 84 43.00 -11.47 44.71
N SER A 85 41.76 -10.93 44.76
CA SER A 85 41.12 -10.31 45.97
C SER A 85 39.66 -9.91 45.63
N GLN A 86 38.59 -10.41 46.25
CA GLN A 86 38.03 -10.28 47.63
C GLN A 86 37.11 -9.05 47.91
N SER A 87 35.79 -9.25 47.79
CA SER A 87 34.74 -9.04 48.84
C SER A 87 33.37 -9.41 48.23
N ARG A 88 32.64 -10.43 48.72
CA ARG A 88 31.68 -10.47 49.86
C ARG A 88 30.52 -9.46 49.69
N GLN A 89 29.25 -9.81 49.89
CA GLN A 89 28.70 -10.86 50.78
C GLN A 89 27.30 -11.36 50.32
N ALA A 90 26.86 -12.52 50.81
CA ALA A 90 25.68 -13.25 50.30
C ALA A 90 24.61 -13.55 51.36
N TYR A 91 23.49 -14.15 50.89
CA TYR A 91 22.64 -15.22 51.48
C TYR A 91 21.17 -14.86 51.81
N PRO A 92 20.23 -15.85 51.90
CA PRO A 92 20.25 -17.25 51.44
C PRO A 92 18.99 -17.72 50.66
N ASN A 93 19.12 -18.84 49.93
CA ASN A 93 18.02 -19.65 49.41
C ASN A 93 17.68 -20.80 50.41
N PRO A 94 16.42 -21.00 50.85
CA PRO A 94 16.03 -22.13 51.68
C PRO A 94 15.36 -23.29 50.90
N TYR A 95 15.53 -24.50 51.44
CA TYR A 95 14.91 -25.79 51.03
C TYR A 95 15.57 -26.60 49.91
N ALA A 96 16.49 -27.45 50.36
CA ALA A 96 16.87 -28.69 49.68
C ALA A 96 16.05 -29.89 50.20
N GLN A 97 16.26 -31.05 49.56
CA GLN A 97 15.91 -32.43 49.96
C GLN A 97 14.49 -32.94 49.66
N SER A 98 14.37 -33.85 48.67
CA SER A 98 14.14 -35.28 48.96
C SER A 98 14.19 -36.20 47.72
N GLN A 99 14.82 -37.37 47.92
CA GLN A 99 14.88 -38.59 47.11
C GLN A 99 15.41 -39.70 48.07
N PRO A 100 15.42 -41.01 47.75
CA PRO A 100 14.83 -41.76 46.63
C PRO A 100 14.04 -43.03 47.08
N GLN A 101 13.54 -43.83 46.12
CA GLN A 101 13.63 -45.32 46.06
C GLN A 101 13.02 -45.79 44.72
N GLN A 102 13.75 -46.51 43.84
CA GLN A 102 13.89 -47.98 43.77
C GLN A 102 12.54 -48.72 43.55
N GLN A 103 12.41 -49.74 42.67
CA GLN A 103 13.42 -50.67 42.14
C GLN A 103 12.89 -51.50 40.94
N GLN A 104 13.74 -51.79 39.93
CA GLN A 104 13.96 -53.11 39.25
C GLN A 104 14.29 -53.04 37.73
N GLN A 105 15.25 -53.88 37.36
CA GLN A 105 15.90 -54.07 36.04
C GLN A 105 15.44 -55.43 35.43
N PRO A 106 16.09 -56.08 34.42
CA PRO A 106 17.15 -55.65 33.49
C PRO A 106 16.95 -56.03 31.98
N GLN A 107 17.85 -55.49 31.16
CA GLN A 107 18.53 -55.98 29.92
C GLN A 107 18.08 -57.32 29.26
N VAL A 108 18.21 -57.48 27.93
CA VAL A 108 19.44 -58.01 27.26
C VAL A 108 19.38 -57.84 25.71
N TYR A 109 20.53 -57.50 25.10
CA TYR A 109 21.08 -57.70 23.71
C TYR A 109 20.14 -58.04 22.51
N GLY A 110 20.45 -57.67 21.24
CA GLY A 110 21.63 -57.03 20.62
C GLY A 110 21.87 -57.53 19.17
N SER A 111 22.84 -56.95 18.44
CA SER A 111 23.36 -57.36 17.09
C SER A 111 22.48 -57.07 15.83
N GLN A 112 22.99 -56.90 14.58
CA GLN A 112 24.20 -56.22 14.04
C GLN A 112 24.13 -56.11 12.49
N TYR A 113 24.97 -55.26 11.87
CA TYR A 113 25.42 -55.23 10.45
C TYR A 113 24.46 -55.03 9.25
N ALA A 114 24.35 -53.77 8.81
CA ALA A 114 24.98 -53.15 7.62
C ALA A 114 25.04 -53.78 6.19
N GLN A 115 24.94 -52.88 5.20
CA GLN A 115 25.41 -52.87 3.78
C GLN A 115 24.52 -53.43 2.63
N GLN A 116 23.81 -52.50 1.94
CA GLN A 116 23.90 -52.10 0.50
C GLN A 116 24.24 -53.11 -0.64
N PRO A 117 23.96 -52.80 -1.93
CA PRO A 117 22.84 -52.05 -2.54
C PRO A 117 22.19 -52.83 -3.74
N PRO A 118 22.31 -52.48 -5.05
CA PRO A 118 21.73 -51.36 -5.83
C PRO A 118 20.78 -51.77 -7.00
N GLN A 119 20.12 -50.78 -7.65
CA GLN A 119 19.96 -50.57 -9.13
C GLN A 119 18.61 -50.00 -9.65
N GLN A 120 18.70 -49.38 -10.85
CA GLN A 120 17.71 -48.55 -11.56
C GLN A 120 16.84 -49.36 -12.55
N VAL A 121 15.70 -48.80 -12.98
CA VAL A 121 15.09 -49.11 -14.30
C VAL A 121 14.46 -47.85 -14.93
N GLN A 122 14.57 -47.70 -16.26
CA GLN A 122 13.96 -46.64 -17.08
C GLN A 122 12.65 -47.06 -17.76
N MET A 123 11.84 -46.06 -18.14
CA MET A 123 10.95 -45.94 -19.32
C MET A 123 10.37 -47.18 -20.04
N SER A 124 9.06 -47.12 -20.34
CA SER A 124 8.51 -47.43 -21.68
C SER A 124 7.06 -46.92 -21.83
N ALA A 125 6.50 -46.95 -23.05
CA ALA A 125 5.30 -46.20 -23.46
C ALA A 125 4.24 -47.07 -24.19
N HIS A 126 3.19 -46.40 -24.71
CA HIS A 126 2.13 -46.83 -25.67
C HIS A 126 0.80 -47.39 -25.13
N GLY A 127 -0.30 -46.99 -25.81
CA GLY A 127 -1.63 -47.61 -25.72
C GLY A 127 -2.80 -46.66 -26.04
N SER A 128 -3.31 -46.67 -27.28
CA SER A 128 -4.41 -45.78 -27.75
C SER A 128 -5.64 -46.55 -28.27
N LYS A 129 -6.84 -45.94 -28.16
CA LYS A 129 -8.07 -46.00 -29.01
C LYS A 129 -9.33 -45.57 -28.20
N LYS A 130 -10.23 -44.68 -28.66
CA LYS A 130 -11.28 -44.79 -29.71
C LYS A 130 -12.39 -45.79 -29.34
N ASP A 131 -13.70 -45.59 -29.57
CA ASP A 131 -14.56 -44.53 -30.18
C ASP A 131 -16.00 -44.69 -29.56
N GLY A 132 -16.94 -43.74 -29.72
CA GLY A 132 -18.38 -44.03 -29.46
C GLY A 132 -19.34 -42.83 -29.23
N LYS A 133 -20.36 -42.66 -30.10
CA LYS A 133 -21.50 -41.73 -29.96
C LYS A 133 -22.78 -42.46 -29.52
N LYS A 134 -23.69 -41.79 -28.79
CA LYS A 134 -25.05 -41.39 -29.27
C LYS A 134 -26.01 -40.95 -28.14
N ASP A 135 -26.58 -39.75 -28.34
CA ASP A 135 -28.00 -39.35 -28.45
C ASP A 135 -29.12 -39.89 -27.51
N ASP A 136 -30.03 -38.95 -27.21
CA ASP A 136 -31.48 -39.04 -26.86
C ASP A 136 -31.98 -39.00 -25.39
N ASP A 137 -33.13 -38.32 -25.26
CA ASP A 137 -33.99 -37.94 -24.12
C ASP A 137 -34.25 -39.04 -23.06
N ASP A 138 -34.67 -38.78 -21.80
CA ASP A 138 -35.84 -37.97 -21.40
C ASP A 138 -35.89 -37.69 -19.87
N SER A 139 -36.88 -36.92 -19.46
CA SER A 139 -37.36 -36.50 -18.14
C SER A 139 -37.20 -37.43 -16.91
N SER A 140 -36.93 -36.82 -15.74
CA SER A 140 -37.73 -37.05 -14.51
C SER A 140 -37.37 -36.15 -13.30
N GLY A 141 -38.39 -35.50 -12.74
CA GLY A 141 -38.70 -35.55 -11.30
C GLY A 141 -37.77 -34.90 -10.27
N CYS A 142 -37.99 -33.61 -9.97
CA CYS A 142 -37.87 -33.16 -8.58
C CYS A 142 -39.10 -33.63 -7.78
N CYS A 143 -38.88 -34.24 -6.61
CA CYS A 143 -39.83 -34.16 -5.51
C CYS A 143 -39.07 -34.16 -4.17
N ALA A 144 -39.46 -33.27 -3.27
CA ALA A 144 -38.84 -33.11 -1.96
C ALA A 144 -39.58 -33.91 -0.88
N CYS A 145 -38.84 -34.41 0.11
CA CYS A 145 -39.41 -34.88 1.37
C CYS A 145 -38.95 -33.96 2.50
N CYS A 146 -39.89 -33.29 3.16
CA CYS A 146 -39.64 -32.62 4.44
C CYS A 146 -39.78 -33.61 5.59
N ALA A 147 -39.08 -33.35 6.70
CA ALA A 147 -39.37 -33.94 8.00
C ALA A 147 -39.59 -32.81 9.01
N CYS A 148 -40.75 -32.83 9.68
CA CYS A 148 -41.10 -31.95 10.80
C CYS A 148 -41.52 -32.79 12.00
N LEU A 149 -41.15 -32.34 13.20
CA LEU A 149 -41.70 -32.69 14.51
C LEU A 149 -41.54 -31.41 15.35
N LEU A 150 -42.52 -30.91 16.12
CA LEU A 150 -43.38 -31.60 17.09
C LEU A 150 -44.61 -30.73 17.50
N VAL A 151 -45.54 -31.32 18.27
CA VAL A 151 -46.63 -30.71 19.10
C VAL A 151 -48.05 -30.46 18.50
N VAL A 152 -48.84 -31.55 18.43
CA VAL A 152 -50.08 -31.83 19.25
C VAL A 152 -51.37 -30.96 19.08
N PRO A 153 -52.60 -31.54 19.22
CA PRO A 153 -53.76 -31.13 18.40
C PRO A 153 -55.06 -30.75 19.17
N CYS A 154 -56.10 -30.34 18.42
CA CYS A 154 -57.49 -30.76 18.70
C CYS A 154 -58.40 -30.63 17.45
N CYS A 155 -59.60 -31.22 17.51
CA CYS A 155 -60.72 -31.06 16.54
C CYS A 155 -60.64 -31.76 15.16
N ALA A 156 -60.19 -33.02 15.11
CA ALA A 156 -60.66 -33.96 14.09
C ALA A 156 -61.94 -34.66 14.58
N ALA A 157 -63.12 -34.08 14.32
CA ALA A 157 -64.41 -34.65 14.75
C ALA A 157 -65.60 -34.43 13.79
N LEU A 158 -65.45 -33.69 12.67
CA LEU A 158 -66.56 -33.36 11.77
C LEU A 158 -66.41 -33.84 10.31
N GLY A 159 -65.18 -33.96 9.78
CA GLY A 159 -64.98 -34.34 8.37
C GLY A 159 -65.21 -35.82 8.06
N ALA A 160 -64.97 -36.70 9.03
CA ALA A 160 -65.05 -38.17 8.87
C ALA A 160 -66.49 -38.73 8.78
N LEU A 161 -67.51 -37.86 8.76
CA LEU A 161 -68.93 -38.23 8.78
C LEU A 161 -69.69 -37.89 7.49
N LEU A 162 -69.03 -37.26 6.50
CA LEU A 162 -69.65 -36.87 5.23
C LEU A 162 -69.03 -37.51 3.98
N GLY A 163 -67.88 -38.16 4.09
CA GLY A 163 -67.24 -38.90 2.99
C GLY A 163 -67.78 -40.31 2.74
N SER A 164 -68.78 -40.76 3.51
CA SER A 164 -69.25 -42.16 3.53
C SER A 164 -70.59 -42.40 2.82
N MET A 165 -71.17 -41.41 2.13
CA MET A 165 -72.54 -41.54 1.58
C MET A 165 -72.67 -41.56 0.05
N PHE A 166 -71.76 -40.99 -0.75
CA PHE A 166 -71.86 -41.03 -2.21
C PHE A 166 -70.50 -41.14 -2.89
N GLY A 167 -70.36 -42.12 -3.78
CA GLY A 167 -69.25 -42.24 -4.73
C GLY A 167 -69.79 -42.30 -6.17
N GLY A 168 -68.92 -42.02 -7.15
CA GLY A 168 -69.25 -42.07 -8.58
C GLY A 168 -69.38 -40.69 -9.23
N ASP A 169 -68.52 -40.46 -10.23
CA ASP A 169 -68.64 -39.60 -11.41
C ASP A 169 -69.65 -38.44 -11.42
N ILE A 170 -69.14 -37.20 -11.36
CA ILE A 170 -69.62 -36.09 -12.21
C ILE A 170 -68.41 -35.36 -12.79
N ALA A 171 -67.90 -35.88 -13.91
CA ALA A 171 -66.92 -35.20 -14.75
C ALA A 171 -67.62 -34.39 -15.87
N GLU A 172 -68.54 -33.49 -15.49
CA GLU A 172 -69.30 -32.68 -16.46
C GLU A 172 -69.84 -31.36 -15.87
N ALA A 173 -68.98 -30.59 -15.18
CA ALA A 173 -69.37 -29.28 -14.60
C ALA A 173 -68.25 -28.21 -14.53
N LEU A 174 -67.02 -28.52 -14.97
CA LEU A 174 -65.85 -27.62 -14.85
C LEU A 174 -65.04 -27.51 -16.17
N GLY A 175 -65.71 -27.69 -17.32
CA GLY A 175 -65.10 -27.55 -18.65
C GLY A 175 -65.18 -26.14 -19.26
N ASP A 176 -66.27 -25.40 -19.01
CA ASP A 176 -66.68 -24.25 -19.84
C ASP A 176 -66.53 -22.86 -19.15
N ALA A 177 -65.47 -22.66 -18.37
CA ALA A 177 -65.24 -21.39 -17.65
C ALA A 177 -63.82 -20.82 -17.80
N ALA A 178 -63.19 -21.01 -18.97
CA ALA A 178 -61.86 -20.47 -19.29
C ALA A 178 -61.77 -19.93 -20.74
N GLY A 179 -62.74 -19.10 -21.15
CA GLY A 179 -62.73 -18.42 -22.44
C GLY A 179 -63.63 -17.20 -22.46
N ALA A 180 -63.06 -16.04 -22.80
CA ALA A 180 -63.70 -14.71 -22.85
C ALA A 180 -64.26 -14.16 -21.51
N ILE A 181 -63.63 -13.08 -21.02
CA ILE A 181 -64.24 -11.73 -20.94
C ILE A 181 -63.08 -10.77 -20.67
N GLY A 182 -62.65 -10.10 -21.74
CA GLY A 182 -62.15 -8.75 -21.64
C GLY A 182 -63.29 -7.76 -21.91
N ASP A 183 -62.94 -6.48 -21.87
CA ASP A 183 -63.72 -5.32 -22.31
C ASP A 183 -64.89 -4.81 -21.44
N ALA A 184 -64.81 -3.49 -21.22
CA ALA A 184 -65.88 -2.50 -21.06
C ALA A 184 -66.31 -1.99 -19.65
N ILE A 185 -65.90 -0.73 -19.41
CA ILE A 185 -66.78 0.41 -19.05
C ILE A 185 -67.10 0.66 -17.54
N PRO A 186 -67.29 1.94 -17.10
CA PRO A 186 -66.43 2.49 -16.02
C PRO A 186 -67.17 3.33 -14.92
N THR A 187 -66.45 4.29 -14.33
CA THR A 187 -66.91 5.54 -13.63
C THR A 187 -67.55 5.50 -12.24
N LEU A 188 -66.85 6.16 -11.31
CA LEU A 188 -67.31 7.11 -10.26
C LEU A 188 -68.43 6.73 -9.27
N GLY A 189 -68.12 6.86 -7.98
CA GLY A 189 -69.08 6.91 -6.87
C GLY A 189 -68.35 6.95 -5.52
N GLU A 190 -68.54 8.02 -4.74
CA GLU A 190 -67.79 8.28 -3.50
C GLU A 190 -68.34 7.53 -2.26
N ALA A 191 -67.52 7.57 -1.20
CA ALA A 191 -67.88 7.58 0.23
C ALA A 191 -67.55 6.33 1.08
N ASP A 192 -66.50 6.54 1.89
CA ASP A 192 -66.27 6.09 3.26
C ASP A 192 -66.01 4.62 3.66
N GLY A 193 -64.91 4.46 4.41
CA GLY A 193 -65.08 3.98 5.78
C GLY A 193 -64.83 2.51 6.13
N SER A 194 -63.96 1.75 5.44
CA SER A 194 -63.47 0.46 6.01
C SER A 194 -62.24 -0.24 5.38
N ARG A 195 -61.48 0.37 4.44
CA ARG A 195 -60.32 -0.33 3.81
C ARG A 195 -58.92 0.26 4.03
N SER A 196 -58.79 1.43 4.67
CA SER A 196 -57.48 2.03 4.98
C SER A 196 -56.81 1.48 6.25
N ALA A 197 -57.49 0.63 7.04
CA ALA A 197 -56.99 0.14 8.32
C ALA A 197 -56.02 -1.06 8.21
N MET A 198 -56.05 -1.83 7.11
CA MET A 198 -55.30 -3.10 7.02
C MET A 198 -53.92 -2.97 6.34
N LEU A 199 -53.63 -1.86 5.66
CA LEU A 199 -52.33 -1.56 5.03
C LEU A 199 -51.38 -0.75 5.92
N LEU A 200 -51.85 -0.23 7.06
CA LEU A 200 -51.02 0.44 8.06
C LEU A 200 -50.42 -0.52 9.11
N ALA A 201 -50.80 -1.81 9.10
CA ALA A 201 -50.42 -2.79 10.12
C ALA A 201 -49.05 -3.47 9.91
N PHE A 202 -48.34 -3.20 8.80
CA PHE A 202 -46.97 -3.71 8.56
C PHE A 202 -45.86 -2.68 8.82
N SER A 203 -46.21 -1.49 9.29
CA SER A 203 -45.25 -0.53 9.86
C SER A 203 -45.05 -0.81 11.35
N LEU A 204 -44.04 -1.63 11.72
CA LEU A 204 -43.24 -1.55 12.98
C LEU A 204 -42.30 -2.74 13.28
N VAL A 205 -41.98 -3.63 12.34
CA VAL A 205 -40.87 -4.58 12.51
C VAL A 205 -39.53 -3.85 12.33
N LYS A 206 -39.05 -3.20 13.40
CA LYS A 206 -37.70 -2.57 13.43
C LYS A 206 -36.63 -3.64 13.67
N SER A 207 -36.26 -4.37 12.63
CA SER A 207 -35.05 -5.22 12.59
C SER A 207 -34.11 -4.75 11.50
N ILE A 208 -32.80 -4.90 11.69
CA ILE A 208 -31.83 -4.71 10.60
C ILE A 208 -32.12 -5.76 9.52
N ILE A 209 -32.48 -5.29 8.33
CA ILE A 209 -32.62 -6.14 7.14
C ILE A 209 -31.45 -5.80 6.22
N CYS A 210 -30.48 -6.71 6.14
CA CYS A 210 -29.34 -6.63 5.23
C CYS A 210 -29.61 -7.48 3.99
N ARG A 211 -29.35 -6.93 2.80
CA ARG A 211 -29.33 -7.67 1.51
C ARG A 211 -28.21 -7.13 0.63
N SER A 212 -27.59 -7.98 -0.18
CA SER A 212 -26.64 -7.54 -1.21
C SER A 212 -27.13 -7.93 -2.61
N ARG A 213 -27.07 -7.00 -3.56
CA ARG A 213 -27.42 -7.25 -4.97
C ARG A 213 -26.62 -6.31 -5.88
N LYS A 214 -25.96 -6.86 -6.91
CA LYS A 214 -25.13 -6.11 -7.88
C LYS A 214 -24.04 -5.22 -7.24
N GLY A 215 -23.44 -5.65 -6.12
CA GLY A 215 -22.37 -4.92 -5.44
C GLY A 215 -22.83 -3.81 -4.49
N ILE A 216 -24.15 -3.67 -4.27
CA ILE A 216 -24.73 -2.72 -3.31
C ILE A 216 -25.28 -3.47 -2.11
N LEU A 217 -24.95 -2.96 -0.93
CA LEU A 217 -25.44 -3.37 0.37
C LEU A 217 -26.64 -2.51 0.75
N TYR A 218 -27.78 -3.15 0.99
CA TYR A 218 -29.04 -2.50 1.38
C TYR A 218 -29.25 -2.78 2.85
N VAL A 219 -29.41 -1.73 3.66
CA VAL A 219 -29.64 -1.85 5.10
C VAL A 219 -30.84 -1.03 5.54
N SER A 220 -31.86 -1.71 6.07
CA SER A 220 -32.95 -1.03 6.81
C SER A 220 -32.51 -0.79 8.25
N LEU A 221 -32.20 0.46 8.60
CA LEU A 221 -31.83 0.87 9.95
C LEU A 221 -32.94 1.70 10.59
N ARG A 222 -33.49 1.22 11.71
CA ARG A 222 -34.52 1.91 12.53
C ARG A 222 -35.81 2.31 11.78
N GLY A 223 -36.02 1.84 10.55
CA GLY A 223 -37.15 2.19 9.67
C GLY A 223 -36.81 3.16 8.54
N GLN A 224 -35.53 3.52 8.37
CA GLN A 224 -35.00 4.21 7.20
C GLN A 224 -34.11 3.25 6.40
N LEU A 225 -34.03 3.45 5.09
CA LEU A 225 -33.27 2.61 4.19
C LEU A 225 -31.99 3.32 3.75
N TYR A 226 -30.87 2.63 3.91
CA TYR A 226 -29.54 3.06 3.51
C TYR A 226 -28.99 2.09 2.46
N ALA A 227 -28.17 2.60 1.56
CA ALA A 227 -27.50 1.81 0.54
C ALA A 227 -26.02 2.20 0.45
N THR A 228 -25.12 1.23 0.55
CA THR A 228 -23.67 1.44 0.49
C THR A 228 -22.99 0.44 -0.45
N GLY A 229 -21.70 0.61 -0.71
CA GLY A 229 -20.88 -0.41 -1.36
C GLY A 229 -20.86 -1.72 -0.56
N SER A 230 -21.06 -2.87 -1.22
CA SER A 230 -21.13 -4.17 -0.54
C SER A 230 -19.79 -4.83 -0.25
N LYS A 231 -18.67 -4.18 -0.59
CA LYS A 231 -17.32 -4.68 -0.36
C LYS A 231 -16.57 -3.75 0.58
N CYS A 232 -15.88 -4.34 1.55
CA CYS A 232 -14.91 -3.68 2.40
C CYS A 232 -13.79 -3.08 1.55
N THR A 233 -13.46 -1.80 1.73
CA THR A 233 -12.42 -1.11 0.96
C THR A 233 -11.01 -1.66 1.18
N TYR A 234 -10.72 -2.22 2.36
CA TYR A 234 -9.36 -2.72 2.68
C TYR A 234 -9.02 -4.08 2.05
N LYS A 235 -9.80 -5.15 2.29
CA LYS A 235 -9.55 -6.50 1.70
C LYS A 235 -10.64 -7.02 0.76
N GLY A 236 -11.54 -6.16 0.26
CA GLY A 236 -12.59 -6.56 -0.71
C GLY A 236 -13.60 -7.59 -0.20
N CYS A 237 -13.66 -7.82 1.12
CA CYS A 237 -14.55 -8.80 1.74
C CYS A 237 -16.02 -8.38 1.62
N ASP A 238 -16.94 -9.33 1.53
CA ASP A 238 -18.37 -9.03 1.39
C ASP A 238 -18.96 -8.56 2.72
N LEU A 239 -19.40 -7.31 2.79
CA LEU A 239 -19.96 -6.72 4.01
C LEU A 239 -21.35 -7.25 4.35
N LYS A 240 -22.03 -7.93 3.41
CA LYS A 240 -23.28 -8.65 3.71
C LYS A 240 -23.08 -9.77 4.75
N ASP A 241 -21.87 -10.35 4.76
CA ASP A 241 -21.46 -11.43 5.66
C ASP A 241 -20.80 -10.86 6.93
N GLY A 242 -20.64 -9.53 7.00
CA GLY A 242 -20.07 -8.78 8.11
C GLY A 242 -21.01 -8.62 9.30
N LEU A 243 -20.44 -8.10 10.38
CA LEU A 243 -21.13 -7.91 11.66
C LEU A 243 -21.74 -6.51 11.74
N PHE A 244 -23.08 -6.43 11.79
CA PHE A 244 -23.80 -5.16 11.84
C PHE A 244 -24.08 -4.73 13.27
N VAL A 245 -23.61 -3.55 13.64
CA VAL A 245 -23.59 -3.01 15.00
C VAL A 245 -24.14 -1.60 14.96
N ASN A 246 -25.35 -1.39 15.49
CA ASN A 246 -26.05 -0.11 15.41
C ASN A 246 -26.14 0.43 13.97
N ASP A 247 -25.40 1.51 13.70
CA ASP A 247 -25.21 2.26 12.46
C ASP A 247 -23.87 1.92 11.77
N THR A 248 -23.24 0.79 12.12
CA THR A 248 -21.95 0.36 11.56
C THR A 248 -21.98 -1.08 11.05
N VAL A 249 -21.06 -1.42 10.13
CA VAL A 249 -20.78 -2.78 9.68
C VAL A 249 -19.28 -3.07 9.76
N ALA A 250 -18.89 -4.04 10.58
CA ALA A 250 -17.53 -4.56 10.67
C ALA A 250 -17.31 -5.69 9.66
N CYS A 251 -16.15 -5.69 9.00
CA CYS A 251 -15.78 -6.68 8.00
C CYS A 251 -15.60 -8.08 8.62
N PRO A 252 -16.08 -9.17 7.97
CA PRO A 252 -16.08 -10.52 8.57
C PRO A 252 -14.70 -11.20 8.66
N LYS A 253 -13.61 -10.53 8.26
CA LYS A 253 -12.25 -11.08 8.26
C LYS A 253 -11.20 -10.21 8.94
N HIS A 254 -11.55 -9.00 9.36
CA HIS A 254 -10.67 -8.02 10.01
C HIS A 254 -11.52 -6.84 10.49
N ASP A 255 -11.11 -6.11 11.53
CA ASP A 255 -11.96 -5.12 12.23
C ASP A 255 -12.29 -3.81 11.46
N ALA A 256 -12.13 -3.78 10.13
CA ALA A 256 -12.52 -2.58 9.37
C ALA A 256 -14.03 -2.39 9.44
N ALA A 257 -14.46 -1.36 10.16
CA ALA A 257 -15.86 -1.04 10.35
C ALA A 257 -16.20 0.30 9.70
N TYR A 258 -17.38 0.33 9.08
CA TYR A 258 -17.88 1.47 8.32
C TYR A 258 -19.24 1.87 8.85
N ASP A 259 -19.49 3.16 8.99
CA ASP A 259 -20.83 3.68 9.22
C ASP A 259 -21.71 3.41 7.98
N ILE A 260 -22.84 2.74 8.15
CA ILE A 260 -23.75 2.37 7.04
C ILE A 260 -24.65 3.53 6.58
N THR A 261 -24.69 4.63 7.33
CA THR A 261 -25.46 5.84 7.01
C THR A 261 -24.64 6.84 6.22
N THR A 262 -23.34 6.97 6.51
CA THR A 262 -22.41 7.93 5.89
C THR A 262 -21.35 7.28 4.99
N GLY A 263 -21.11 5.97 5.14
CA GLY A 263 -20.03 5.23 4.48
C GLY A 263 -18.65 5.38 5.14
N VAL A 264 -18.51 6.28 6.11
CA VAL A 264 -17.23 6.67 6.73
C VAL A 264 -16.58 5.50 7.47
N PRO A 265 -15.25 5.27 7.36
CA PRO A 265 -14.56 4.27 8.14
C PRO A 265 -14.46 4.72 9.61
N VAL A 266 -15.07 3.96 10.52
CA VAL A 266 -15.14 4.26 11.96
C VAL A 266 -14.20 3.41 12.81
N ARG A 267 -13.79 2.23 12.31
CA ARG A 267 -12.67 1.42 12.81
C ARG A 267 -11.80 0.99 11.62
N GLY A 268 -10.49 0.96 11.80
CA GLY A 268 -9.58 0.51 10.75
C GLY A 268 -9.49 -1.02 10.71
N PRO A 269 -8.76 -1.64 9.78
CA PRO A 269 -7.87 -1.07 8.76
C PRO A 269 -8.54 -0.35 7.58
N GLY A 270 -9.86 -0.14 7.58
CA GLY A 270 -10.52 0.75 6.62
C GLY A 270 -9.94 2.17 6.69
N LEU A 271 -9.36 2.63 5.57
CA LEU A 271 -8.87 4.01 5.35
C LEU A 271 -9.78 4.79 4.40
N GLU A 272 -10.38 4.11 3.41
CA GLU A 272 -11.33 4.67 2.46
C GLU A 272 -12.77 4.35 2.87
N GLY A 273 -13.70 5.29 2.73
CA GLY A 273 -15.12 5.06 2.99
C GLY A 273 -15.82 4.21 1.93
N LEU A 274 -16.93 3.57 2.32
CA LEU A 274 -17.86 2.98 1.38
C LEU A 274 -18.54 4.11 0.57
N CYS A 275 -18.74 3.89 -0.72
CA CYS A 275 -19.71 4.72 -1.47
C CYS A 275 -21.09 4.59 -0.83
N THR A 276 -21.78 5.70 -0.67
CA THR A 276 -23.20 5.76 -0.29
C THR A 276 -24.05 6.05 -1.51
N TYR A 277 -25.29 5.56 -1.51
CA TYR A 277 -26.24 5.75 -2.60
C TYR A 277 -27.56 6.30 -2.06
N ARG A 278 -28.17 7.22 -2.80
CA ARG A 278 -29.47 7.78 -2.42
C ARG A 278 -30.55 6.70 -2.54
N VAL A 279 -31.39 6.59 -1.51
CA VAL A 279 -32.51 5.63 -1.48
C VAL A 279 -33.84 6.39 -1.53
N GLU A 280 -34.77 5.91 -2.37
CA GLU A 280 -36.14 6.39 -2.48
C GLU A 280 -37.10 5.21 -2.32
N GLU A 281 -37.98 5.27 -1.31
CA GLU A 281 -39.11 4.34 -1.20
C GLU A 281 -40.32 4.96 -1.91
N ARG A 282 -40.83 4.27 -2.94
CA ARG A 282 -41.96 4.77 -3.74
C ARG A 282 -43.29 4.19 -3.26
N ARG A 283 -44.38 4.87 -3.63
CA ARG A 283 -45.77 4.54 -3.23
C ARG A 283 -46.25 3.14 -3.65
N ASP A 284 -45.49 2.42 -4.50
CA ASP A 284 -45.74 1.03 -4.88
C ASP A 284 -45.07 0.01 -3.95
N GLY A 285 -44.47 0.46 -2.84
CA GLY A 285 -43.78 -0.39 -1.86
C GLY A 285 -42.42 -0.89 -2.32
N LYS A 286 -41.84 -0.33 -3.40
CA LYS A 286 -40.52 -0.69 -3.89
C LYS A 286 -39.47 0.32 -3.48
N VAL A 287 -38.30 -0.22 -3.14
CA VAL A 287 -37.09 0.54 -2.83
C VAL A 287 -36.28 0.74 -4.10
N TYR A 288 -36.08 2.00 -4.46
CA TYR A 288 -35.22 2.43 -5.54
C TYR A 288 -33.92 2.97 -4.95
N VAL A 289 -32.79 2.51 -5.46
CA VAL A 289 -31.48 3.10 -5.16
C VAL A 289 -31.02 3.81 -6.41
N ASP A 290 -30.70 5.09 -6.26
CA ASP A 290 -30.11 5.88 -7.34
C ASP A 290 -28.64 5.47 -7.45
N ILE A 291 -28.37 4.62 -8.43
CA ILE A 291 -27.02 4.22 -8.81
C ILE A 291 -26.62 5.18 -9.93
N PRO A 292 -25.66 6.09 -9.71
CA PRO A 292 -25.19 6.97 -10.76
C PRO A 292 -24.80 6.14 -11.99
N LYS A 293 -25.32 6.52 -13.17
CA LYS A 293 -25.07 5.77 -14.41
C LYS A 293 -23.56 5.71 -14.75
N ASN A 294 -22.79 6.64 -14.19
CA ASN A 294 -21.34 6.63 -14.17
C ASN A 294 -20.86 5.86 -12.93
N LYS A 295 -20.16 4.73 -13.11
CA LYS A 295 -19.50 4.00 -12.01
C LYS A 295 -18.45 4.83 -11.24
N GLY A 296 -18.05 5.98 -11.78
CA GLY A 296 -17.13 6.95 -11.16
C GLY A 296 -17.78 8.14 -10.46
N MET A 297 -19.12 8.28 -10.42
CA MET A 297 -19.76 9.21 -9.49
C MET A 297 -19.86 8.56 -8.11
N TRP A 298 -18.69 8.40 -7.48
CA TRP A 298 -18.60 8.16 -6.05
C TRP A 298 -19.19 9.41 -5.37
N VAL A 299 -20.33 9.27 -4.69
CA VAL A 299 -20.45 9.99 -3.43
C VAL A 299 -19.44 9.28 -2.53
N GLN A 300 -18.19 9.76 -2.54
CA GLN A 300 -17.26 9.46 -1.46
C GLN A 300 -18.02 9.87 -0.20
N GLY A 301 -18.31 8.92 0.69
CA GLY A 301 -18.59 9.28 2.07
C GLY A 301 -17.41 10.14 2.50
N GLU A 302 -17.68 11.41 2.84
CA GLU A 302 -16.62 12.39 3.06
C GLU A 302 -15.58 11.77 3.98
N THR A 303 -14.30 11.81 3.60
CA THR A 303 -13.23 11.57 4.57
C THR A 303 -13.33 12.73 5.54
N VAL A 304 -14.11 12.53 6.61
CA VAL A 304 -14.43 13.58 7.58
C VAL A 304 -13.11 14.18 8.03
N ALA A 305 -12.97 15.49 7.83
CA ALA A 305 -11.77 16.19 8.25
C ALA A 305 -11.62 16.00 9.77
N MET A 306 -10.72 15.08 10.16
CA MET A 306 -10.50 14.67 11.56
C MET A 306 -10.07 15.85 12.44
N ALA A 307 -9.65 16.95 11.81
CA ALA A 307 -9.51 18.27 12.36
C ALA A 307 -10.05 19.32 11.38
N LYS A 308 -10.71 20.37 11.88
CA LYS A 308 -10.86 21.65 11.16
C LYS A 308 -9.95 22.69 11.79
N ARG A 309 -9.24 23.44 10.97
CA ARG A 309 -8.37 24.55 11.42
C ARG A 309 -9.22 25.66 12.04
N ASP A 310 -8.84 26.16 13.21
CA ASP A 310 -9.46 27.37 13.78
C ASP A 310 -9.12 28.58 12.88
N PRO A 311 -10.12 29.25 12.27
CA PRO A 311 -9.88 30.36 11.35
C PRO A 311 -9.25 31.60 12.04
N ARG A 312 -9.20 31.63 13.37
CA ARG A 312 -8.55 32.70 14.15
C ARG A 312 -7.04 32.47 14.30
N ASN A 313 -6.55 31.24 14.14
CA ASN A 313 -5.12 30.92 14.28
C ASN A 313 -4.36 31.16 12.95
N LYS A 314 -3.86 32.38 12.81
CA LYS A 314 -3.13 32.85 11.61
C LYS A 314 -1.73 32.24 11.45
N GLN A 315 -1.19 31.51 12.42
CA GLN A 315 0.18 30.95 12.39
C GLN A 315 0.26 29.43 12.59
N GLY A 316 -0.81 28.77 13.04
CA GLY A 316 -0.79 27.35 13.42
C GLY A 316 -0.34 26.39 12.32
N ARG A 317 0.81 25.74 12.55
CA ARG A 317 1.37 24.64 11.77
C ARG A 317 1.09 23.30 12.46
N THR A 318 1.04 22.22 11.68
CA THR A 318 0.94 20.85 12.21
C THR A 318 2.06 20.02 11.63
N TYR A 319 2.97 19.58 12.49
CA TYR A 319 4.11 18.74 12.13
C TYR A 319 3.77 17.27 12.33
N ILE A 320 3.97 16.45 11.30
CA ILE A 320 3.86 14.99 11.41
C ILE A 320 5.11 14.38 10.77
N ILE A 321 5.89 13.65 11.57
CA ILE A 321 7.13 13.02 11.13
C ILE A 321 6.80 11.64 10.55
N PHE A 322 6.78 11.55 9.22
CA PHE A 322 6.76 10.29 8.47
C PHE A 322 8.07 10.09 7.70
N THR A 323 8.40 8.83 7.40
CA THR A 323 9.61 8.44 6.67
C THR A 323 9.46 8.47 5.14
N THR A 324 8.26 8.77 4.60
CA THR A 324 8.00 8.88 3.17
C THR A 324 7.04 10.04 2.84
N LEU A 325 7.27 10.67 1.68
CA LEU A 325 6.38 11.69 1.09
C LEU A 325 5.24 11.00 0.32
N ASP A 326 4.10 10.84 0.97
CA ASP A 326 2.84 10.42 0.33
C ASP A 326 2.08 11.67 -0.20
N PRO A 327 1.55 11.67 -1.44
CA PRO A 327 0.70 12.75 -1.97
C PRO A 327 -0.45 13.18 -1.07
N PHE A 328 -0.98 12.26 -0.24
CA PHE A 328 -1.97 12.55 0.80
C PHE A 328 -1.52 13.66 1.74
N VAL A 329 -0.24 13.70 2.11
CA VAL A 329 0.29 14.60 3.14
C VAL A 329 0.34 16.05 2.64
N LEU A 330 0.66 16.23 1.35
CA LEU A 330 0.63 17.53 0.67
C LEU A 330 -0.81 18.06 0.47
N LEU A 331 -1.78 17.18 0.20
CA LEU A 331 -3.18 17.56 -0.03
C LEU A 331 -3.85 18.22 1.20
N TYR A 332 -3.44 17.82 2.40
CA TYR A 332 -4.00 18.34 3.67
C TYR A 332 -3.12 19.41 4.35
N GLY A 333 -2.05 19.88 3.70
CA GLY A 333 -1.20 20.95 4.23
C GLY A 333 -0.38 20.55 5.46
N ILE A 334 0.04 19.30 5.55
CA ILE A 334 0.85 18.77 6.65
C ILE A 334 2.33 19.02 6.37
N GLU A 335 3.05 19.65 7.30
CA GLU A 335 4.49 19.88 7.17
C GLU A 335 5.27 18.62 7.63
N VAL A 336 6.14 18.10 6.78
CA VAL A 336 6.96 16.89 7.04
C VAL A 336 8.44 17.26 7.13
N LEU A 337 9.08 16.87 8.24
CA LEU A 337 10.52 16.99 8.44
C LEU A 337 11.15 15.60 8.48
N THR A 338 11.66 15.13 7.34
CA THR A 338 12.38 13.86 7.23
C THR A 338 13.83 14.00 7.72
N SER A 339 14.47 12.87 8.05
CA SER A 339 15.91 12.81 8.46
C SER A 339 16.28 13.79 9.57
N SER A 340 15.31 14.09 10.46
CA SER A 340 15.41 15.10 11.50
C SER A 340 14.93 14.48 12.82
N THR A 341 15.75 14.54 13.85
CA THR A 341 15.51 13.86 15.13
C THR A 341 14.98 14.85 16.16
N VAL A 342 13.86 14.55 16.81
CA VAL A 342 13.42 15.28 18.00
C VAL A 342 14.34 14.91 19.16
N VAL A 343 15.08 15.88 19.69
CA VAL A 343 16.06 15.68 20.78
C VAL A 343 15.59 16.26 22.12
N ASN A 344 14.53 17.07 22.11
CA ASN A 344 13.86 17.56 23.33
C ASN A 344 12.41 17.94 23.03
N VAL A 345 11.50 17.60 23.94
CA VAL A 345 10.13 18.13 24.00
C VAL A 345 9.94 18.82 25.34
N ASP A 346 9.84 20.15 25.32
CA ASP A 346 9.49 20.94 26.51
C ASP A 346 7.97 20.98 26.65
N THR A 347 7.49 20.35 27.72
CA THR A 347 6.07 20.24 28.06
C THR A 347 5.51 21.49 28.73
N LYS A 348 6.36 22.39 29.25
CA LYS A 348 5.97 23.65 29.91
C LYS A 348 6.13 24.85 28.98
N GLY A 349 7.26 24.92 28.28
CA GLY A 349 7.53 25.94 27.26
C GLY A 349 6.76 25.73 25.96
N LYS A 350 6.13 24.56 25.77
CA LYS A 350 5.44 24.12 24.55
C LYS A 350 6.30 24.24 23.29
N ASN A 351 7.55 23.77 23.38
CA ASN A 351 8.47 23.72 22.24
C ASN A 351 9.11 22.34 22.04
N ILE A 352 9.61 22.12 20.83
CA ILE A 352 10.29 20.91 20.40
C ILE A 352 11.63 21.34 19.80
N THR A 353 12.74 20.76 20.28
CA THR A 353 14.05 20.92 19.67
C THR A 353 14.29 19.78 18.70
N ILE A 354 14.60 20.13 17.45
CA ILE A 354 14.88 19.18 16.36
C ILE A 354 16.32 19.35 15.89
N GLU A 355 17.04 18.24 15.77
CA GLU A 355 18.39 18.15 15.21
C GLU A 355 18.33 17.57 13.79
N GLY A 356 18.80 18.35 12.80
CA GLY A 356 18.79 17.95 11.38
C GLY A 356 20.04 17.20 10.93
N PRO A 357 20.13 16.80 9.64
CA PRO A 357 21.21 15.94 9.09
C PRO A 357 22.65 16.44 9.23
N GLN A 358 22.86 17.71 9.62
CA GLN A 358 24.17 18.33 9.82
C GLN A 358 24.47 18.63 11.31
N GLY A 359 23.67 18.09 12.24
CA GLY A 359 23.73 18.44 13.67
C GLY A 359 23.19 19.84 13.99
N LEU A 360 22.64 20.55 13.01
CA LEU A 360 22.03 21.87 13.22
C LEU A 360 20.72 21.71 14.00
N ARG A 361 20.61 22.41 15.13
CA ARG A 361 19.40 22.40 15.97
C ARG A 361 18.47 23.56 15.63
N SER A 362 17.19 23.27 15.63
CA SER A 362 16.08 24.21 15.43
C SER A 362 15.04 24.01 16.53
N GLN A 363 14.19 25.02 16.76
CA GLN A 363 13.07 24.93 17.70
C GLN A 363 11.75 25.19 16.99
N LEU A 364 10.72 24.43 17.38
CA LEU A 364 9.35 24.58 16.91
C LEU A 364 8.42 24.69 18.12
N ASP A 365 7.66 25.78 18.20
CA ASP A 365 6.59 25.93 19.20
C ASP A 365 5.33 25.16 18.75
N TYR A 366 4.52 24.72 19.72
CA TYR A 366 3.26 23.99 19.45
C TYR A 366 2.09 24.45 20.32
N ASP A 367 0.90 24.55 19.72
CA ASP A 367 -0.37 24.68 20.46
C ASP A 367 -0.81 23.33 21.05
N LYS A 368 -0.65 22.27 20.25
CA LYS A 368 -0.91 20.86 20.59
C LYS A 368 0.20 19.98 19.99
N CYS A 369 0.70 19.00 20.75
CA CYS A 369 1.69 18.02 20.33
C CYS A 369 1.13 16.60 20.49
N LEU A 370 1.30 15.74 19.48
CA LEU A 370 1.09 14.31 19.58
C LEU A 370 2.44 13.60 19.56
N TYR A 371 2.85 13.05 20.70
CA TYR A 371 4.08 12.28 20.83
C TYR A 371 3.85 10.84 20.39
N ALA A 372 4.29 10.51 19.17
CA ALA A 372 4.11 9.21 18.53
C ALA A 372 5.46 8.56 18.14
N ALA A 373 6.49 8.74 18.96
CA ALA A 373 7.88 8.32 18.69
C ALA A 373 8.09 6.80 18.59
N GLY A 374 7.08 6.00 18.91
CA GLY A 374 7.13 4.54 18.84
C GLY A 374 8.04 3.92 19.90
N ALA A 375 8.88 2.97 19.47
CA ALA A 375 9.72 2.15 20.32
C ALA A 375 10.85 1.54 19.48
N ASP A 376 11.99 1.23 20.09
CA ASP A 376 13.14 0.60 19.46
C ASP A 376 13.35 -0.83 20.02
N PRO A 377 14.07 -1.73 19.33
CA PRO A 377 14.36 -3.07 19.84
C PRO A 377 15.11 -3.05 21.16
N VAL A 378 14.73 -3.93 22.09
CA VAL A 378 15.50 -4.16 23.32
C VAL A 378 16.85 -4.78 22.96
N VAL A 379 17.93 -4.09 23.32
CA VAL A 379 19.31 -4.62 23.20
C VAL A 379 19.62 -5.46 24.45
N PRO A 380 20.01 -6.74 24.30
CA PRO A 380 20.33 -7.58 25.45
C PRO A 380 21.66 -7.15 26.09
N ASP A 381 21.67 -7.07 27.43
CA ASP A 381 22.87 -6.80 28.24
C ASP A 381 23.79 -8.03 28.29
N VAL A 382 24.40 -8.31 27.15
CA VAL A 382 25.31 -9.43 26.90
C VAL A 382 26.51 -8.87 26.14
N LEU A 383 27.71 -9.20 26.60
CA LEU A 383 28.94 -8.78 25.91
C LEU A 383 28.92 -9.30 24.47
N GLY A 384 28.90 -8.38 23.50
CA GLY A 384 28.89 -8.70 22.09
C GLY A 384 27.59 -8.42 21.32
N SER A 385 26.56 -7.88 21.97
CA SER A 385 25.29 -7.50 21.32
C SER A 385 25.43 -6.42 20.22
N ASP A 386 26.60 -5.78 20.12
CA ASP A 386 27.00 -4.75 19.16
C ASP A 386 27.79 -5.26 17.95
N ALA A 387 28.03 -6.58 17.86
CA ALA A 387 28.78 -7.19 16.75
C ALA A 387 28.05 -7.15 15.40
N ASP A 388 28.81 -7.04 14.30
CA ASP A 388 28.30 -6.79 12.94
C ASP A 388 27.27 -7.81 12.42
N ASN A 389 27.34 -9.06 12.90
CA ASN A 389 26.41 -10.14 12.55
C ASN A 389 25.35 -10.43 13.63
N VAL A 390 25.17 -9.50 14.57
CA VAL A 390 24.02 -9.43 15.48
C VAL A 390 23.03 -8.42 14.92
N HIS A 391 21.80 -8.86 14.68
CA HIS A 391 20.78 -8.08 14.02
C HIS A 391 19.52 -7.96 14.87
N PHE A 392 18.85 -6.82 14.73
CA PHE A 392 17.54 -6.53 15.30
C PHE A 392 16.56 -6.32 14.15
N LEU A 393 15.25 -6.43 14.39
CA LEU A 393 14.23 -6.14 13.39
C LEU A 393 13.25 -5.07 13.89
N ARG A 394 13.30 -3.87 13.30
CA ARG A 394 12.29 -2.82 13.49
C ARG A 394 11.94 -2.07 12.21
N THR A 395 12.93 -1.83 11.36
CA THR A 395 12.84 -1.03 10.13
C THR A 395 12.88 -1.89 8.86
N ALA A 396 12.62 -1.31 7.69
CA ALA A 396 12.76 -2.02 6.41
C ALA A 396 14.23 -2.26 6.06
N GLU A 397 15.10 -1.34 6.49
CA GLU A 397 16.55 -1.42 6.41
C GLU A 397 17.08 -2.61 7.22
N ASP A 398 16.56 -2.83 8.43
CA ASP A 398 16.89 -4.01 9.25
C ASP A 398 16.56 -5.33 8.55
N ALA A 399 15.34 -5.45 7.99
CA ALA A 399 14.93 -6.64 7.25
C ALA A 399 15.85 -6.91 6.05
N THR A 400 16.31 -5.83 5.39
CA THR A 400 17.28 -5.89 4.29
C THR A 400 18.65 -6.35 4.77
N ARG A 401 19.18 -5.77 5.87
CA ARG A 401 20.46 -6.19 6.49
C ARG A 401 20.46 -7.66 6.90
N ILE A 402 19.37 -8.13 7.52
CA ILE A 402 19.19 -9.55 7.86
C ILE A 402 19.23 -10.42 6.61
N ALA A 403 18.45 -10.08 5.57
CA ALA A 403 18.43 -10.84 4.32
C ALA A 403 19.81 -10.89 3.64
N ASP A 404 20.55 -9.78 3.63
CA ASP A 404 21.87 -9.65 3.01
C ASP A 404 22.99 -10.38 3.78
N SER A 405 22.82 -10.65 5.08
CA SER A 405 23.78 -11.41 5.90
C SER A 405 23.68 -12.95 5.73
N LEU A 406 22.50 -13.46 5.34
CA LEU A 406 22.18 -14.89 5.36
C LEU A 406 22.68 -15.63 4.11
N ARG A 407 23.27 -16.82 4.29
CA ARG A 407 23.63 -17.75 3.20
C ARG A 407 23.15 -19.16 3.53
N VAL A 408 22.91 -19.97 2.49
CA VAL A 408 22.55 -21.39 2.65
C VAL A 408 23.64 -22.11 3.46
N GLY A 409 23.24 -22.83 4.50
CA GLY A 409 24.13 -23.52 5.42
C GLY A 409 24.55 -22.70 6.66
N HIS A 410 24.23 -21.41 6.75
CA HIS A 410 24.47 -20.63 7.97
C HIS A 410 23.67 -21.17 9.16
N LYS A 411 24.32 -21.11 10.33
CA LYS A 411 23.73 -21.35 11.65
C LYS A 411 23.19 -20.04 12.21
N VAL A 412 21.88 -19.95 12.31
CA VAL A 412 21.18 -18.75 12.74
C VAL A 412 20.65 -18.95 14.15
N LEU A 413 21.04 -18.06 15.06
CA LEU A 413 20.49 -17.99 16.40
C LEU A 413 19.41 -16.90 16.45
N ILE A 414 18.19 -17.26 16.81
CA ILE A 414 17.13 -16.31 17.12
C ILE A 414 17.01 -16.21 18.65
N ILE A 415 17.16 -15.02 19.20
CA ILE A 415 17.03 -14.75 20.64
C ILE A 415 15.64 -14.15 20.89
N GLY A 416 14.78 -14.89 21.58
CA GLY A 416 13.42 -14.51 21.96
C GLY A 416 12.38 -15.62 21.73
N SER A 417 11.34 -15.60 22.55
CA SER A 417 10.17 -16.50 22.48
C SER A 417 8.87 -15.78 22.10
N GLY A 418 8.94 -14.48 21.80
CA GLY A 418 7.81 -13.61 21.44
C GLY A 418 7.43 -13.64 19.96
N PHE A 419 6.45 -12.81 19.57
CA PHE A 419 5.91 -12.81 18.20
C PHE A 419 6.97 -12.54 17.14
N ILE A 420 7.78 -11.48 17.28
CA ILE A 420 8.83 -11.13 16.29
C ILE A 420 9.83 -12.28 16.08
N ALA A 421 10.31 -12.91 17.16
CA ALA A 421 11.22 -14.05 17.07
C ALA A 421 10.59 -15.25 16.34
N MET A 422 9.31 -15.52 16.60
CA MET A 422 8.56 -16.59 15.94
C MET A 422 8.21 -16.27 14.48
N GLU A 423 7.91 -15.02 14.16
CA GLU A 423 7.70 -14.56 12.78
C GLU A 423 9.00 -14.65 11.98
N MET A 424 10.15 -14.32 12.59
CA MET A 424 11.46 -14.54 11.97
C MET A 424 11.77 -16.02 11.74
N ALA A 425 11.49 -16.89 12.71
CA ALA A 425 11.61 -18.34 12.51
C ALA A 425 10.71 -18.80 11.34
N SER A 426 9.47 -18.32 11.26
CA SER A 426 8.56 -18.65 10.16
C SER A 426 8.97 -18.05 8.81
N ALA A 427 9.60 -16.88 8.76
CA ALA A 427 10.02 -16.22 7.52
C ALA A 427 11.30 -16.85 6.93
N LEU A 428 12.12 -17.44 7.78
CA LEU A 428 13.36 -18.14 7.42
C LEU A 428 13.15 -19.65 7.13
N GLU A 429 11.91 -20.14 7.23
CA GLU A 429 11.52 -21.49 6.83
C GLU A 429 11.95 -21.80 5.38
N ASN A 430 12.43 -23.03 5.14
CA ASN A 430 12.86 -23.53 3.83
C ASN A 430 13.98 -22.74 3.13
N LYS A 431 14.69 -21.82 3.82
CA LYS A 431 15.85 -21.09 3.28
C LYS A 431 17.17 -21.89 3.25
N GLY A 432 17.17 -23.12 3.75
CA GLY A 432 18.38 -23.95 3.86
C GLY A 432 19.33 -23.49 4.97
N LEU A 433 18.78 -22.95 6.05
CA LEU A 433 19.49 -22.47 7.25
C LEU A 433 19.37 -23.50 8.38
N ASP A 434 20.34 -23.55 9.28
CA ASP A 434 20.29 -24.31 10.53
C ASP A 434 19.86 -23.36 11.66
N ILE A 435 18.61 -23.46 12.14
CA ILE A 435 17.98 -22.44 12.99
C ILE A 435 17.81 -22.95 14.43
N ALA A 436 18.44 -22.24 15.35
CA ALA A 436 18.28 -22.35 16.79
C ALA A 436 17.49 -21.16 17.33
N ILE A 437 16.57 -21.38 18.27
CA ILE A 437 15.81 -20.33 18.95
C ILE A 437 16.01 -20.49 20.47
N VAL A 438 16.40 -19.43 21.16
CA VAL A 438 16.61 -19.40 22.62
C VAL A 438 15.59 -18.47 23.27
N GLY A 439 14.97 -18.88 24.38
CA GLY A 439 14.06 -18.02 25.13
C GLY A 439 13.75 -18.48 26.55
N HIS A 440 13.42 -17.50 27.41
CA HIS A 440 13.06 -17.73 28.81
C HIS A 440 11.85 -18.67 28.97
N ASP A 441 10.89 -18.63 28.04
CA ASP A 441 9.69 -19.46 28.13
C ASP A 441 10.01 -20.94 27.87
N ARG A 442 9.34 -21.84 28.60
CA ARG A 442 9.43 -23.28 28.35
C ARG A 442 9.01 -23.68 26.91
N ARG A 443 8.11 -22.91 26.30
CA ARG A 443 7.66 -23.04 24.90
C ARG A 443 7.51 -21.64 24.31
N PRO A 444 7.70 -21.46 22.99
CA PRO A 444 7.44 -20.17 22.36
C PRO A 444 6.00 -19.70 22.63
N LEU A 445 5.85 -18.40 22.89
CA LEU A 445 4.59 -17.72 23.21
C LEU A 445 3.85 -18.25 24.46
N GLU A 446 4.46 -19.08 25.32
CA GLU A 446 3.78 -19.65 26.50
C GLU A 446 3.27 -18.57 27.46
N ARG A 447 4.07 -17.54 27.73
CA ARG A 447 3.69 -16.39 28.59
C ARG A 447 2.57 -15.50 28.01
N ILE A 448 2.34 -15.54 26.70
CA ILE A 448 1.33 -14.70 26.03
C ILE A 448 0.03 -15.48 25.78
N LEU A 449 0.14 -16.68 25.21
CA LEU A 449 -0.99 -17.47 24.73
C LEU A 449 -1.34 -18.68 25.62
N GLY A 450 -0.55 -18.91 26.67
CA GLY A 450 -0.76 -19.98 27.63
C GLY A 450 -0.38 -21.37 27.12
N ARG A 451 -0.13 -22.28 28.08
CA ARG A 451 0.40 -23.64 27.88
C ARG A 451 -0.32 -24.54 26.87
N LYS A 452 -1.60 -24.29 26.57
CA LYS A 452 -2.38 -25.10 25.62
C LYS A 452 -2.15 -24.63 24.19
N VAL A 453 -2.22 -23.32 23.94
CA VAL A 453 -2.03 -22.72 22.60
C VAL A 453 -0.57 -22.73 22.19
N ALA A 454 0.37 -22.49 23.11
CA ALA A 454 1.82 -22.53 22.84
C ALA A 454 2.34 -23.87 22.29
N ARG A 455 1.62 -24.98 22.51
CA ARG A 455 1.99 -26.30 21.94
C ARG A 455 1.93 -26.32 20.43
N PHE A 456 0.95 -25.62 19.85
CA PHE A 456 0.77 -25.52 18.40
C PHE A 456 2.03 -24.91 17.75
N PHE A 457 2.54 -23.81 18.30
CA PHE A 457 3.76 -23.16 17.79
C PHE A 457 5.03 -23.97 18.06
N SER A 458 5.07 -24.76 19.15
CA SER A 458 6.14 -25.74 19.38
C SER A 458 6.19 -26.77 18.24
N ALA A 459 5.04 -27.35 17.89
CA ALA A 459 4.94 -28.34 16.81
C ALA A 459 5.30 -27.75 15.43
N GLY A 460 5.03 -26.46 15.20
CA GLY A 460 5.45 -25.74 13.99
C GLY A 460 6.97 -25.65 13.83
N LEU A 461 7.71 -25.41 14.92
CA LEU A 461 9.18 -25.43 14.92
C LEU A 461 9.72 -26.85 14.70
N GLU A 462 9.15 -27.84 15.38
CA GLU A 462 9.55 -29.25 15.28
C GLU A 462 9.35 -29.79 13.85
N ALA A 463 8.20 -29.50 13.22
CA ALA A 463 7.91 -29.90 11.83
C ALA A 463 8.90 -29.29 10.83
N ASN A 464 9.39 -28.08 11.12
CA ASN A 464 10.38 -27.36 10.34
C ASN A 464 11.84 -27.62 10.77
N LYS A 465 12.07 -28.59 11.67
CA LYS A 465 13.40 -29.02 12.16
C LYS A 465 14.21 -27.92 12.85
N MET A 466 13.55 -26.90 13.40
CA MET A 466 14.19 -25.81 14.16
C MET A 466 14.32 -26.21 15.63
N LYS A 467 15.49 -25.98 16.25
CA LYS A 467 15.73 -26.38 17.65
C LYS A 467 15.37 -25.23 18.60
N TYR A 468 14.45 -25.47 19.53
CA TYR A 468 14.05 -24.52 20.57
C TYR A 468 14.70 -24.84 21.93
N TYR A 469 15.33 -23.83 22.54
CA TYR A 469 15.99 -23.86 23.84
C TYR A 469 15.17 -23.01 24.83
N GLY A 470 14.21 -23.66 25.49
CA GLY A 470 13.32 -23.02 26.45
C GLY A 470 13.83 -23.06 27.89
N ASN A 471 13.50 -22.04 28.69
CA ASN A 471 14.07 -21.78 30.02
C ASN A 471 15.61 -21.56 29.96
N SER A 472 16.08 -20.98 28.86
CA SER A 472 17.51 -20.76 28.61
C SER A 472 17.71 -19.38 28.00
N GLU A 473 18.90 -18.81 28.21
CA GLU A 473 19.30 -17.45 27.83
C GLU A 473 20.72 -17.46 27.28
N VAL A 474 21.07 -16.48 26.46
CA VAL A 474 22.47 -16.33 26.02
C VAL A 474 23.28 -15.68 27.15
N ARG A 475 24.28 -16.41 27.65
CA ARG A 475 25.18 -15.97 28.73
C ARG A 475 26.31 -15.07 28.21
N LEU A 476 26.85 -15.38 27.04
CA LEU A 476 27.83 -14.58 26.31
C LEU A 476 27.94 -15.01 24.84
N PHE A 477 28.36 -14.08 23.98
CA PHE A 477 28.80 -14.40 22.63
C PHE A 477 30.29 -14.79 22.60
N ARG A 478 30.66 -15.62 21.62
CA ARG A 478 32.02 -16.09 21.38
C ARG A 478 32.53 -15.55 20.05
N TYR A 479 33.83 -15.26 20.03
CA TYR A 479 34.54 -14.59 18.96
C TYR A 479 35.80 -15.37 18.58
N THR A 480 36.21 -15.24 17.32
CA THR A 480 37.49 -15.76 16.82
C THR A 480 38.58 -14.75 17.21
N LYS A 481 39.10 -14.86 18.43
CA LYS A 481 40.13 -13.95 18.91
C LYS A 481 41.51 -14.30 18.36
N ASP A 482 42.17 -13.32 17.75
CA ASP A 482 43.63 -13.23 17.78
C ASP A 482 44.11 -13.16 19.24
N LEU A 483 45.37 -13.56 19.48
CA LEU A 483 45.94 -13.95 20.80
C LEU A 483 45.95 -12.87 21.91
N HIS A 484 45.36 -11.70 21.70
CA HIS A 484 45.45 -10.53 22.60
C HIS A 484 44.10 -9.92 23.00
N GLY A 485 43.26 -10.74 23.63
CA GLY A 485 42.63 -10.37 24.90
C GLY A 485 41.35 -9.53 24.88
N GLU A 486 41.18 -8.53 24.02
CA GLU A 486 40.02 -7.61 24.05
C GLU A 486 39.16 -7.71 22.78
N ALA A 487 37.86 -7.50 22.93
CA ALA A 487 36.91 -7.50 21.79
C ALA A 487 36.74 -6.06 21.31
N SER A 488 36.65 -5.89 19.99
CA SER A 488 36.52 -4.58 19.35
C SER A 488 35.29 -4.51 18.46
N SER A 489 34.69 -3.32 18.34
CA SER A 489 33.59 -3.06 17.42
C SER A 489 34.00 -3.45 15.98
N GLY A 490 33.31 -4.44 15.40
CA GLY A 490 33.64 -5.05 14.11
C GLY A 490 34.02 -6.53 14.17
N ASP A 491 34.16 -7.12 15.36
CA ASP A 491 34.34 -8.57 15.52
C ASP A 491 33.03 -9.33 15.25
N THR A 492 33.06 -10.44 14.49
CA THR A 492 31.88 -11.27 14.23
C THR A 492 31.72 -12.40 15.27
N VAL A 493 30.48 -12.59 15.73
CA VAL A 493 30.08 -13.74 16.55
C VAL A 493 30.29 -15.02 15.75
N ASN A 494 30.95 -16.02 16.35
CA ASN A 494 31.09 -17.37 15.78
C ASN A 494 30.40 -18.47 16.64
N GLY A 495 29.81 -18.07 17.76
CA GLY A 495 29.05 -18.94 18.65
C GLY A 495 28.52 -18.20 19.86
N CYS A 496 27.74 -18.90 20.68
CA CYS A 496 27.27 -18.41 21.96
C CYS A 496 27.38 -19.50 23.04
N GLU A 497 27.33 -19.09 24.29
CA GLU A 497 27.14 -20.01 25.42
C GLU A 497 25.83 -19.67 26.12
N LEU A 498 25.05 -20.69 26.45
CA LEU A 498 23.76 -20.55 27.12
C LEU A 498 23.89 -20.62 28.64
N THR A 499 22.87 -20.19 29.38
CA THR A 499 22.84 -20.23 30.85
C THR A 499 22.77 -21.65 31.43
N ASP A 500 22.32 -22.63 30.64
CA ASP A 500 22.40 -24.06 30.97
C ASP A 500 23.79 -24.70 30.71
N GLY A 501 24.71 -23.95 30.08
CA GLY A 501 26.06 -24.39 29.72
C GLY A 501 26.20 -25.02 28.34
N GLU A 502 25.13 -25.14 27.53
CA GLU A 502 25.26 -25.56 26.13
C GLU A 502 25.99 -24.48 25.31
N VAL A 503 26.85 -24.91 24.38
CA VAL A 503 27.65 -24.02 23.51
C VAL A 503 27.22 -24.24 22.07
N LEU A 504 26.75 -23.19 21.42
CA LEU A 504 26.25 -23.25 20.05
C LEU A 504 27.23 -22.55 19.10
N PRO A 505 27.63 -23.18 17.98
CA PRO A 505 28.26 -22.45 16.87
C PRO A 505 27.18 -21.65 16.13
N VAL A 506 27.46 -20.38 15.81
CA VAL A 506 26.50 -19.40 15.29
C VAL A 506 27.19 -18.50 14.28
N ASP A 507 26.62 -18.34 13.09
CA ASP A 507 27.15 -17.48 12.02
C ASP A 507 26.39 -16.15 11.93
N VAL A 508 25.12 -16.10 12.36
CA VAL A 508 24.26 -14.90 12.40
C VAL A 508 23.35 -14.95 13.62
N VAL A 509 23.19 -13.84 14.34
CA VAL A 509 22.26 -13.68 15.46
C VAL A 509 21.13 -12.72 15.07
N ILE A 510 19.89 -13.05 15.41
CA ILE A 510 18.71 -12.21 15.23
C ILE A 510 17.99 -12.06 16.58
N VAL A 511 17.79 -10.83 17.04
CA VAL A 511 17.25 -10.55 18.37
C VAL A 511 15.81 -10.02 18.28
N GLY A 512 14.92 -10.62 19.06
CA GLY A 512 13.48 -10.33 19.10
C GLY A 512 12.90 -10.51 20.51
N ILE A 513 13.56 -9.93 21.52
CA ILE A 513 13.21 -10.06 22.95
C ILE A 513 12.21 -9.00 23.47
N GLY A 514 11.91 -7.97 22.69
CA GLY A 514 10.93 -6.93 23.02
C GLY A 514 11.25 -5.60 22.32
N ALA A 515 10.46 -4.57 22.63
CA ALA A 515 10.74 -3.19 22.23
C ALA A 515 10.51 -2.22 23.40
N ASP A 516 11.42 -1.27 23.55
CA ASP A 516 11.40 -0.25 24.60
C ASP A 516 10.95 1.11 24.03
N PRO A 517 10.10 1.86 24.74
CA PRO A 517 9.46 3.07 24.22
C PRO A 517 10.45 4.22 24.03
N ASN A 518 10.32 4.94 22.92
CA ASN A 518 11.24 6.02 22.56
C ASN A 518 10.89 7.31 23.31
N THR A 519 11.26 7.39 24.59
CA THR A 519 10.88 8.48 25.51
C THR A 519 12.02 9.41 25.92
N GLU A 520 13.26 9.14 25.51
CA GLU A 520 14.44 9.94 25.88
C GLU A 520 14.27 11.45 25.59
N PRO A 521 13.70 11.91 24.45
CA PRO A 521 13.45 13.34 24.21
C PRO A 521 12.41 14.00 25.13
N LEU A 522 11.55 13.24 25.79
CA LEU A 522 10.40 13.77 26.53
C LEU A 522 10.80 14.17 27.96
N LYS A 523 10.78 15.48 28.27
CA LYS A 523 11.22 15.98 29.59
C LYS A 523 10.04 16.50 30.43
N GLY A 524 10.09 16.25 31.73
CA GLY A 524 9.09 16.70 32.71
C GLY A 524 7.83 15.82 32.81
N VAL A 525 7.84 14.65 32.19
CA VAL A 525 6.81 13.60 32.32
C VAL A 525 7.38 12.47 33.18
N GLU A 526 6.57 11.93 34.10
CA GLU A 526 6.93 10.74 34.87
C GLU A 526 6.56 9.50 34.06
N LEU A 527 7.56 8.68 33.74
CA LEU A 527 7.39 7.47 32.93
C LEU A 527 7.01 6.27 33.80
N LEU A 528 6.27 5.33 33.23
CA LEU A 528 5.98 4.06 33.89
C LEU A 528 7.25 3.18 34.00
N PRO A 529 7.25 2.12 34.85
CA PRO A 529 8.42 1.25 35.03
C PRO A 529 8.93 0.55 33.76
N ASP A 530 8.13 0.45 32.70
CA ASP A 530 8.53 -0.07 31.39
C ASP A 530 9.02 1.04 30.41
N GLY A 531 9.24 2.26 30.93
CA GLY A 531 9.67 3.44 30.20
C GLY A 531 8.55 4.20 29.45
N SER A 532 7.31 3.71 29.48
CA SER A 532 6.23 4.25 28.64
C SER A 532 5.58 5.51 29.20
N VAL A 533 4.93 6.27 28.32
CA VAL A 533 4.24 7.53 28.66
C VAL A 533 2.83 7.24 29.17
N PRO A 534 2.48 7.57 30.42
CA PRO A 534 1.11 7.41 30.91
C PRO A 534 0.18 8.44 30.26
N THR A 535 -1.02 7.99 29.86
CA THR A 535 -2.07 8.81 29.28
C THR A 535 -3.41 8.56 29.96
N ASP A 536 -4.31 9.54 29.90
CA ASP A 536 -5.70 9.37 30.32
C ASP A 536 -6.56 8.72 29.22
N GLN A 537 -7.86 8.54 29.50
CA GLN A 537 -8.79 7.96 28.52
C GLN A 537 -8.97 8.81 27.25
N TYR A 538 -8.52 10.06 27.22
CA TYR A 538 -8.55 10.96 26.07
C TYR A 538 -7.19 11.00 25.33
N LEU A 539 -6.23 10.19 25.76
CA LEU A 539 -4.85 10.12 25.27
C LEU A 539 -4.01 11.36 25.55
N ALA A 540 -4.47 12.23 26.46
CA ALA A 540 -3.68 13.31 27.02
C ALA A 540 -2.64 12.74 27.98
N VAL A 541 -1.40 13.25 27.96
CA VAL A 541 -0.32 12.75 28.83
C VAL A 541 -0.59 13.13 30.28
N VAL A 542 -0.47 12.16 31.18
CA VAL A 542 -0.61 12.39 32.63
C VAL A 542 0.69 12.97 33.18
N MET A 543 0.59 14.10 33.85
CA MET A 543 1.70 14.82 34.46
C MET A 543 2.00 14.26 35.87
N PRO A 544 3.19 14.52 36.46
CA PRO A 544 3.57 13.98 37.78
C PRO A 544 2.67 14.40 38.96
N ASP A 545 1.82 15.42 38.80
CA ASP A 545 0.82 15.82 39.78
C ASP A 545 -0.54 15.11 39.61
N GLY A 546 -0.62 14.17 38.66
CA GLY A 546 -1.84 13.43 38.31
C GLY A 546 -2.79 14.18 37.37
N SER A 547 -2.45 15.39 36.91
CA SER A 547 -3.28 16.14 35.97
C SER A 547 -3.07 15.68 34.51
N SER A 548 -4.12 15.71 33.69
CA SER A 548 -4.00 15.51 32.24
C SER A 548 -3.46 16.79 31.58
N ASN A 549 -2.43 16.65 30.74
CA ASN A 549 -1.87 17.77 29.99
C ASN A 549 -2.83 18.22 28.87
N ASP A 550 -3.16 19.51 28.80
CA ASP A 550 -4.09 20.03 27.80
C ASP A 550 -3.50 20.06 26.37
N SER A 551 -2.18 20.00 26.25
CA SER A 551 -1.44 20.31 25.01
C SER A 551 -0.51 19.21 24.55
N LEU A 552 -0.21 18.21 25.39
CA LEU A 552 0.58 17.04 25.04
C LEU A 552 -0.26 15.77 25.10
N TYR A 553 -0.30 15.05 23.99
CA TYR A 553 -0.95 13.76 23.81
C TYR A 553 0.10 12.70 23.44
N ALA A 554 -0.17 11.42 23.67
CA ALA A 554 0.71 10.35 23.21
C ALA A 554 -0.09 9.18 22.59
N ALA A 555 0.49 8.53 21.58
CA ALA A 555 -0.16 7.42 20.86
C ALA A 555 0.85 6.43 20.26
N GLY A 556 0.39 5.20 19.99
CA GLY A 556 1.19 4.10 19.48
C GLY A 556 2.06 3.44 20.55
N ASP A 557 3.09 2.71 20.12
CA ASP A 557 3.96 1.87 20.97
C ASP A 557 4.63 2.60 22.16
N VAL A 558 4.61 3.93 22.18
CA VAL A 558 5.19 4.77 23.23
C VAL A 558 4.25 5.02 24.42
N ALA A 559 2.93 4.85 24.21
CA ALA A 559 1.89 5.29 25.15
C ALA A 559 1.25 4.13 25.91
N SER A 560 1.06 4.33 27.21
CA SER A 560 0.22 3.51 28.09
C SER A 560 -1.08 4.24 28.40
N TYR A 561 -2.20 3.55 28.27
CA TYR A 561 -3.56 4.10 28.31
C TYR A 561 -4.46 3.22 29.18
N PRO A 562 -5.54 3.74 29.80
CA PRO A 562 -6.40 2.95 30.66
C PRO A 562 -7.17 1.89 29.84
N ASP A 563 -7.13 0.63 30.28
CA ASP A 563 -7.98 -0.43 29.75
C ASP A 563 -9.45 -0.13 30.08
N VAL A 564 -10.32 -0.23 29.08
CA VAL A 564 -11.75 0.13 29.16
C VAL A 564 -12.50 -0.68 30.23
N LYS A 565 -12.04 -1.88 30.55
CA LYS A 565 -12.71 -2.81 31.47
C LYS A 565 -12.20 -2.69 32.89
N THR A 566 -10.89 -2.49 33.08
CA THR A 566 -10.27 -2.49 34.42
C THR A 566 -9.86 -1.10 34.91
N GLY A 567 -9.62 -0.16 34.00
CA GLY A 567 -9.05 1.16 34.29
C GLY A 567 -7.53 1.16 34.47
N ASP A 568 -6.89 -0.02 34.51
CA ASP A 568 -5.44 -0.13 34.66
C ASP A 568 -4.73 0.38 33.41
N LEU A 569 -3.59 1.06 33.58
CA LEU A 569 -2.77 1.47 32.44
C LEU A 569 -2.19 0.24 31.74
N THR A 570 -2.40 0.17 30.44
CA THR A 570 -1.95 -0.93 29.58
C THR A 570 -1.25 -0.39 28.34
N ARG A 571 -0.39 -1.21 27.75
CA ARG A 571 0.42 -0.89 26.58
C ARG A 571 0.35 -2.04 25.59
N VAL A 572 -0.21 -1.79 24.41
CA VAL A 572 -0.31 -2.79 23.35
C VAL A 572 0.42 -2.29 22.12
N GLN A 573 1.56 -2.92 21.83
CA GLN A 573 2.41 -2.63 20.68
C GLN A 573 1.81 -3.28 19.42
N HIS A 574 0.79 -2.66 18.85
CA HIS A 574 0.16 -3.15 17.62
C HIS A 574 -0.33 -2.02 16.71
N TRP A 575 -0.22 -2.25 15.40
CA TRP A 575 -0.58 -1.30 14.35
C TRP A 575 -2.03 -0.79 14.46
N ASP A 576 -2.98 -1.68 14.78
CA ASP A 576 -4.39 -1.28 14.89
C ASP A 576 -4.59 -0.29 16.05
N VAL A 577 -4.06 -0.63 17.23
CA VAL A 577 -4.13 0.21 18.43
C VAL A 577 -3.54 1.60 18.15
N ALA A 578 -2.34 1.66 17.55
CA ALA A 578 -1.68 2.92 17.21
C ALA A 578 -2.52 3.82 16.27
N MET A 579 -3.10 3.22 15.21
CA MET A 579 -3.98 3.92 14.27
C MET A 579 -5.26 4.45 14.95
N GLN A 580 -5.90 3.64 15.80
CA GLN A 580 -7.14 4.02 16.48
C GLN A 580 -6.86 5.12 17.53
N GLN A 581 -5.74 5.04 18.23
CA GLN A 581 -5.28 6.07 19.16
C GLN A 581 -5.02 7.40 18.44
N GLY A 582 -4.32 7.40 17.31
CA GLY A 582 -4.09 8.62 16.52
C GLY A 582 -5.40 9.33 16.12
N ARG A 583 -6.44 8.57 15.76
CA ARG A 583 -7.78 9.11 15.47
C ARG A 583 -8.46 9.74 16.69
N VAL A 584 -8.34 9.13 17.86
CA VAL A 584 -8.93 9.64 19.11
C VAL A 584 -8.17 10.88 19.61
N ALA A 585 -6.84 10.85 19.59
CA ALA A 585 -6.01 11.98 19.96
C ALA A 585 -6.29 13.20 19.07
N ALA A 586 -6.38 13.04 17.75
CA ALA A 586 -6.72 14.13 16.82
C ALA A 586 -8.10 14.77 17.12
N ALA A 587 -9.10 13.96 17.46
CA ALA A 587 -10.42 14.47 17.86
C ALA A 587 -10.33 15.29 19.17
N ASN A 588 -9.55 14.83 20.15
CA ASN A 588 -9.43 15.51 21.44
C ASN A 588 -8.55 16.78 21.37
N MET A 589 -7.46 16.75 20.59
CA MET A 589 -6.63 17.93 20.30
C MET A 589 -7.43 19.07 19.64
N THR A 590 -8.50 18.74 18.91
CA THR A 590 -9.40 19.70 18.24
C THR A 590 -10.61 20.10 19.08
N GLY A 591 -10.67 19.71 20.36
CA GLY A 591 -11.71 20.12 21.31
C GLY A 591 -12.90 19.16 21.42
N SER A 592 -12.84 17.97 20.81
CA SER A 592 -13.79 16.89 21.15
C SER A 592 -13.49 16.31 22.53
N SER A 593 -14.45 15.60 23.12
CA SER A 593 -14.26 14.84 24.36
C SER A 593 -14.57 13.36 24.13
N ARG A 594 -13.75 12.71 23.29
CA ARG A 594 -13.93 11.31 22.87
C ARG A 594 -12.97 10.39 23.63
N PRO A 595 -13.46 9.50 24.52
CA PRO A 595 -12.58 8.52 25.16
C PRO A 595 -12.15 7.42 24.18
N TYR A 596 -10.95 6.87 24.39
CA TYR A 596 -10.46 5.67 23.74
C TYR A 596 -11.11 4.44 24.39
N ILE A 597 -11.99 3.77 23.65
CA ILE A 597 -12.84 2.67 24.16
C ILE A 597 -12.66 1.35 23.39
N THR A 598 -11.57 1.21 22.63
CA THR A 598 -11.34 0.06 21.73
C THR A 598 -10.68 -1.08 22.50
N SER A 599 -11.31 -2.27 22.51
CA SER A 599 -10.63 -3.50 22.95
C SER A 599 -9.48 -3.83 21.98
N PRO A 600 -8.27 -4.19 22.46
CA PRO A 600 -7.16 -4.50 21.56
C PRO A 600 -7.48 -5.65 20.62
N PHE A 601 -7.17 -5.48 19.33
CA PHE A 601 -7.28 -6.52 18.30
C PHE A 601 -5.95 -6.63 17.56
N PHE A 602 -5.41 -7.85 17.44
CA PHE A 602 -4.18 -8.09 16.69
C PHE A 602 -4.17 -9.44 16.00
N TRP A 603 -3.25 -9.61 15.04
CA TRP A 603 -3.05 -10.85 14.31
C TRP A 603 -1.56 -11.12 14.09
N THR A 604 -1.21 -12.39 13.91
CA THR A 604 0.13 -12.83 13.47
C THR A 604 -0.03 -13.98 12.48
N THR A 605 0.92 -14.17 11.58
CA THR A 605 0.95 -15.33 10.68
C THR A 605 2.23 -16.12 10.91
N LEU A 606 2.06 -17.35 11.44
CA LEU A 606 3.16 -18.24 11.80
C LEU A 606 2.96 -19.59 11.09
N PHE A 607 3.99 -20.05 10.37
CA PHE A 607 4.01 -21.30 9.60
C PHE A 607 2.79 -21.44 8.68
N GLY A 608 2.45 -20.35 7.99
CA GLY A 608 1.29 -20.26 7.09
C GLY A 608 -0.08 -20.25 7.76
N ARG A 609 -0.16 -20.12 9.09
CA ARG A 609 -1.43 -20.05 9.85
C ARG A 609 -1.62 -18.68 10.49
N SER A 610 -2.79 -18.09 10.25
CA SER A 610 -3.21 -16.83 10.88
C SER A 610 -3.79 -17.11 12.27
N LEU A 611 -3.20 -16.49 13.29
CA LEU A 611 -3.80 -16.34 14.62
C LEU A 611 -4.41 -14.94 14.70
N GLN A 612 -5.66 -14.84 15.11
CA GLN A 612 -6.28 -13.58 15.53
C GLN A 612 -6.43 -13.59 17.05
N TYR A 613 -6.21 -12.45 17.70
CA TYR A 613 -6.30 -12.28 19.13
C TYR A 613 -7.09 -11.01 19.45
N VAL A 614 -7.98 -11.09 20.44
CA VAL A 614 -8.89 -10.02 20.85
C VAL A 614 -8.95 -9.89 22.36
N GLY A 615 -8.99 -8.65 22.85
CA GLY A 615 -8.99 -8.32 24.26
C GLY A 615 -7.57 -8.19 24.82
N ASN A 616 -7.47 -8.26 26.14
CA ASN A 616 -6.23 -7.97 26.85
C ASN A 616 -6.07 -8.96 28.02
N THR A 617 -4.87 -9.51 28.19
CA THR A 617 -4.47 -10.33 29.35
C THR A 617 -3.37 -9.68 30.18
N GLY A 618 -3.25 -8.35 30.14
CA GLY A 618 -2.24 -7.63 30.91
C GLY A 618 -0.81 -7.77 30.37
N GLY A 619 0.14 -7.17 31.08
CA GLY A 619 1.50 -6.88 30.61
C GLY A 619 2.50 -8.03 30.70
N ARG A 620 3.78 -7.68 30.94
CA ARG A 620 4.94 -8.57 30.77
C ARG A 620 4.97 -9.82 31.69
N GLU A 621 4.12 -9.97 32.71
CA GLU A 621 4.12 -11.15 33.60
C GLU A 621 2.77 -11.88 33.66
N GLN A 622 2.75 -13.18 33.37
CA GLN A 622 1.51 -13.95 33.17
C GLN A 622 0.79 -14.35 34.48
N SER A 623 1.46 -14.26 35.63
CA SER A 623 1.02 -14.87 36.90
C SER A 623 -0.25 -14.26 37.54
N GLU A 624 -0.74 -13.12 37.05
CA GLU A 624 -1.83 -12.37 37.71
C GLU A 624 -3.09 -12.15 36.86
N HIS A 625 -3.15 -12.66 35.62
CA HIS A 625 -4.03 -12.06 34.62
C HIS A 625 -5.09 -12.96 33.96
N PHE A 626 -4.89 -14.28 33.87
CA PHE A 626 -5.96 -15.25 33.60
C PHE A 626 -5.69 -16.59 34.29
N ASP A 627 -6.74 -17.25 34.76
CA ASP A 627 -6.64 -18.48 35.57
C ASP A 627 -6.67 -19.75 34.70
N ASP A 628 -7.35 -19.70 33.56
CA ASP A 628 -7.52 -20.84 32.65
C ASP A 628 -7.75 -20.37 31.20
N VAL A 629 -7.50 -21.27 30.26
CA VAL A 629 -7.80 -21.11 28.83
C VAL A 629 -8.78 -22.21 28.42
N TYR A 630 -10.05 -21.85 28.22
CA TYR A 630 -11.05 -22.78 27.69
C TYR A 630 -10.91 -22.84 26.16
N ILE A 631 -10.75 -24.04 25.58
CA ILE A 631 -10.58 -24.20 24.14
C ILE A 631 -11.75 -24.98 23.56
N GLU A 632 -12.38 -24.39 22.53
CA GLU A 632 -13.34 -25.03 21.65
C GLU A 632 -12.64 -25.39 20.33
N GLY A 633 -12.90 -26.60 19.81
CA GLY A 633 -12.29 -27.08 18.57
C GLY A 633 -11.01 -27.88 18.81
N ASP A 634 -10.11 -27.85 17.82
CA ASP A 634 -8.95 -28.74 17.75
C ASP A 634 -7.68 -27.94 17.46
N VAL A 635 -6.79 -27.91 18.45
CA VAL A 635 -5.51 -27.18 18.41
C VAL A 635 -4.55 -27.81 17.40
N ASP A 636 -4.47 -29.14 17.37
CA ASP A 636 -3.55 -29.89 16.52
C ASP A 636 -3.96 -29.78 15.03
N LYS A 637 -5.28 -29.63 14.76
CA LYS A 637 -5.81 -29.35 13.41
C LYS A 637 -5.84 -27.87 13.01
N CYS A 638 -5.26 -26.95 13.79
CA CYS A 638 -5.27 -25.51 13.52
C CYS A 638 -6.69 -24.92 13.36
N ASN A 639 -7.68 -25.43 14.12
CA ASN A 639 -9.09 -25.04 13.96
C ASN A 639 -9.78 -24.93 15.32
N PHE A 640 -9.56 -23.82 16.01
CA PHE A 640 -9.99 -23.63 17.40
C PHE A 640 -10.27 -22.18 17.79
N VAL A 641 -10.98 -22.03 18.90
CA VAL A 641 -11.18 -20.78 19.65
C VAL A 641 -10.70 -21.00 21.07
N ALA A 642 -9.76 -20.19 21.54
CA ALA A 642 -9.23 -20.21 22.89
C ALA A 642 -9.73 -18.98 23.65
N PHE A 643 -10.56 -19.17 24.67
CA PHE A 643 -11.06 -18.12 25.55
C PHE A 643 -10.21 -18.04 26.82
N TYR A 644 -9.65 -16.87 27.09
CA TYR A 644 -8.84 -16.59 28.28
C TYR A 644 -9.76 -16.09 29.40
N CYS A 645 -9.70 -16.76 30.55
CA CYS A 645 -10.71 -16.62 31.60
C CYS A 645 -10.07 -16.17 32.91
N LYS A 646 -10.59 -15.09 33.52
CA LYS A 646 -10.24 -14.62 34.87
C LYS A 646 -11.48 -14.68 35.75
N GLY A 647 -11.47 -15.55 36.76
CA GLY A 647 -12.65 -15.95 37.51
C GLY A 647 -13.78 -16.41 36.59
N ASP A 648 -14.98 -15.85 36.80
CA ASP A 648 -16.16 -16.12 35.99
C ASP A 648 -16.28 -15.24 34.73
N SER A 649 -15.23 -14.49 34.36
CA SER A 649 -15.22 -13.56 33.21
C SER A 649 -14.24 -13.98 32.12
N VAL A 650 -14.64 -13.81 30.85
CA VAL A 650 -13.75 -13.95 29.68
C VAL A 650 -13.09 -12.61 29.39
N VAL A 651 -11.76 -12.55 29.48
CA VAL A 651 -10.98 -11.30 29.37
C VAL A 651 -10.41 -11.08 27.96
N ALA A 652 -10.03 -12.16 27.28
CA ALA A 652 -9.52 -12.18 25.91
C ALA A 652 -9.95 -13.47 25.17
N ALA A 653 -9.76 -13.52 23.85
CA ALA A 653 -9.85 -14.75 23.07
C ALA A 653 -8.83 -14.77 21.92
N ALA A 654 -8.48 -15.97 21.44
CA ALA A 654 -7.68 -16.15 20.24
C ALA A 654 -8.30 -17.21 19.32
N THR A 655 -8.19 -17.03 18.00
CA THR A 655 -8.77 -17.94 17.00
C THR A 655 -7.74 -18.33 15.94
N VAL A 656 -7.76 -19.61 15.53
CA VAL A 656 -7.09 -20.09 14.32
C VAL A 656 -8.12 -20.83 13.49
N GLY A 657 -8.32 -20.42 12.22
CA GLY A 657 -9.31 -21.02 11.32
C GLY A 657 -10.79 -20.76 11.67
N ARG A 658 -11.05 -19.89 12.66
CA ARG A 658 -12.39 -19.57 13.20
C ARG A 658 -12.68 -18.06 13.15
N ASP A 659 -12.04 -17.36 12.22
CA ASP A 659 -11.91 -15.90 12.14
C ASP A 659 -13.18 -15.06 12.45
N PRO A 660 -14.39 -15.37 11.95
CA PRO A 660 -15.58 -14.55 12.27
C PRO A 660 -15.95 -14.52 13.76
N VAL A 661 -15.48 -15.50 14.54
CA VAL A 661 -15.67 -15.54 16.00
C VAL A 661 -14.85 -14.45 16.69
N ALA A 662 -13.66 -14.10 16.19
CA ALA A 662 -12.82 -13.08 16.82
C ALA A 662 -13.53 -11.72 16.84
N SER A 663 -14.06 -11.27 15.69
CA SER A 663 -14.85 -10.03 15.59
C SER A 663 -16.15 -10.07 16.42
N GLY A 664 -16.82 -11.23 16.49
CA GLY A 664 -18.00 -11.40 17.34
C GLY A 664 -17.69 -11.33 18.83
N VAL A 665 -16.54 -11.86 19.25
CA VAL A 665 -16.04 -11.75 20.63
C VAL A 665 -15.63 -10.33 20.96
N GLU A 666 -14.96 -9.62 20.06
CA GLU A 666 -14.62 -8.20 20.25
C GLU A 666 -15.85 -7.35 20.54
N GLU A 667 -16.87 -7.46 19.70
CA GLU A 667 -18.10 -6.69 19.86
C GLU A 667 -18.84 -7.04 21.16
N MET A 668 -18.85 -8.32 21.55
CA MET A 668 -19.41 -8.77 22.82
C MET A 668 -18.59 -8.29 24.03
N MET A 669 -17.27 -8.09 23.89
CA MET A 669 -16.43 -7.43 24.89
C MET A 669 -16.71 -5.94 24.97
N ASN A 670 -16.76 -5.23 23.83
CA ASN A 670 -17.03 -3.79 23.74
C ASN A 670 -18.41 -3.43 24.33
N ARG A 671 -19.41 -4.32 24.23
CA ARG A 671 -20.74 -4.16 24.86
C ARG A 671 -20.83 -4.58 26.33
N GLY A 672 -19.79 -5.18 26.91
CA GLY A 672 -19.85 -5.82 28.22
C GLY A 672 -20.89 -6.96 28.28
N LYS A 673 -21.01 -7.74 27.20
CA LYS A 673 -22.00 -8.84 27.02
C LYS A 673 -21.39 -10.22 26.81
N MET A 674 -20.07 -10.37 26.99
CA MET A 674 -19.43 -11.68 26.96
C MET A 674 -20.13 -12.68 27.90
N PRO A 675 -20.28 -13.96 27.48
CA PRO A 675 -20.75 -15.01 28.37
C PRO A 675 -19.77 -15.20 29.53
N LYS A 676 -20.29 -15.73 30.64
CA LYS A 676 -19.49 -16.12 31.80
C LYS A 676 -18.59 -17.32 31.47
N THR A 677 -17.45 -17.42 32.15
CA THR A 677 -16.56 -18.59 32.08
C THR A 677 -17.31 -19.88 32.41
N SER A 678 -18.22 -19.84 33.41
CA SER A 678 -19.09 -20.95 33.78
C SER A 678 -20.04 -21.37 32.66
N GLU A 679 -20.61 -20.43 31.88
CA GLU A 679 -21.47 -20.77 30.74
C GLU A 679 -20.70 -21.51 29.63
N LEU A 680 -19.46 -21.09 29.35
CA LEU A 680 -18.58 -21.78 28.39
C LEU A 680 -18.22 -23.19 28.89
N LYS A 681 -17.72 -23.30 30.13
CA LYS A 681 -17.28 -24.58 30.71
C LYS A 681 -18.40 -25.61 30.86
N LEU A 682 -19.64 -25.17 31.09
CA LEU A 682 -20.82 -26.04 31.17
C LEU A 682 -21.46 -26.34 29.81
N GLY A 683 -20.95 -25.79 28.70
CA GLY A 683 -21.53 -25.96 27.36
C GLY A 683 -22.89 -25.26 27.18
N ILE A 684 -23.23 -24.30 28.05
CA ILE A 684 -24.44 -23.46 27.97
C ILE A 684 -24.28 -22.38 26.88
N CYS A 685 -23.04 -22.04 26.54
CA CYS A 685 -22.68 -21.17 25.44
C CYS A 685 -21.41 -21.71 24.77
N ASN A 686 -21.38 -21.72 23.44
CA ASN A 686 -20.18 -21.93 22.62
C ASN A 686 -19.96 -20.72 21.70
N ALA A 687 -18.94 -20.75 20.84
CA ALA A 687 -18.64 -19.69 19.88
C ALA A 687 -19.80 -19.40 18.92
N GLU A 688 -20.52 -20.42 18.45
CA GLU A 688 -21.70 -20.25 17.59
C GLU A 688 -22.84 -19.54 18.35
N ASP A 689 -23.02 -19.85 19.63
CA ASP A 689 -24.01 -19.20 20.48
C ASP A 689 -23.63 -17.76 20.85
N ILE A 690 -22.34 -17.42 20.95
CA ILE A 690 -21.88 -16.02 21.02
C ILE A 690 -22.33 -15.26 19.76
N MET A 691 -22.12 -15.82 18.57
CA MET A 691 -22.57 -15.20 17.31
C MET A 691 -24.10 -15.08 17.24
N LYS A 692 -24.87 -16.08 17.70
CA LYS A 692 -26.34 -16.02 17.79
C LYS A 692 -26.82 -14.98 18.80
N ARG A 693 -26.19 -14.89 19.98
CA ARG A 693 -26.50 -13.89 21.02
C ARG A 693 -26.29 -12.48 20.47
N LEU A 694 -25.17 -12.26 19.79
CA LEU A 694 -24.84 -10.98 19.16
C LEU A 694 -25.89 -10.59 18.09
N HIS A 695 -26.17 -11.49 17.15
CA HIS A 695 -27.20 -11.29 16.12
C HIS A 695 -28.63 -11.09 16.69
N LYS A 696 -28.88 -11.52 17.93
CA LYS A 696 -30.11 -11.21 18.67
C LYS A 696 -30.06 -9.82 19.31
N LEU A 697 -28.94 -9.43 19.93
CA LEU A 697 -28.75 -8.09 20.51
C LEU A 697 -28.94 -6.99 19.46
N ASP A 698 -28.49 -7.19 18.21
CA ASP A 698 -28.67 -6.23 17.12
C ASP A 698 -30.15 -6.07 16.67
N LYS A 699 -31.04 -6.96 17.12
CA LYS A 699 -32.51 -6.87 16.92
C LYS A 699 -33.23 -6.30 18.14
N GLU A 700 -32.57 -6.15 19.29
CA GLU A 700 -33.17 -5.60 20.51
C GLU A 700 -32.91 -4.09 20.60
N LYS A 701 -34.00 -3.29 20.58
CA LYS A 701 -33.92 -1.81 20.62
C LYS A 701 -33.15 -1.31 21.85
N PRO A 702 -32.32 -0.26 21.74
CA PRO A 702 -31.80 0.44 22.91
C PRO A 702 -32.97 1.05 23.72
N LYS A 703 -33.28 0.44 24.87
CA LYS A 703 -34.27 0.96 25.82
C LYS A 703 -33.59 1.95 26.79
N ARG A 704 -33.98 3.22 26.70
CA ARG A 704 -33.73 4.32 27.66
C ARG A 704 -32.26 4.72 27.89
N LEU A 705 -31.78 5.68 27.08
CA LEU A 705 -30.75 6.65 27.51
C LEU A 705 -30.90 8.03 26.85
N VAL A 706 -32.14 8.52 26.68
CA VAL A 706 -32.44 9.81 26.01
C VAL A 706 -33.37 10.67 26.88
N ARG A 707 -32.98 10.94 28.14
CA ARG A 707 -33.82 11.75 29.04
C ARG A 707 -33.11 12.47 30.22
N ARG A 708 -31.85 12.90 30.05
CA ARG A 708 -31.10 13.65 31.08
C ARG A 708 -30.17 14.78 30.58
N ILE A 709 -30.16 15.10 29.29
CA ILE A 709 -29.33 16.20 28.73
C ILE A 709 -30.19 17.07 27.80
N ALA A 710 -31.39 17.43 28.25
CA ALA A 710 -32.34 18.29 27.53
C ALA A 710 -32.89 19.43 28.42
N GLU A 711 -32.29 19.65 29.59
CA GLU A 711 -32.72 20.63 30.59
C GLU A 711 -31.47 21.31 31.20
N SER A 712 -30.76 22.11 30.39
CA SER A 712 -29.89 23.21 30.85
C SER A 712 -29.42 24.10 29.68
N GLU A 713 -30.10 25.24 29.55
CA GLU A 713 -29.57 26.57 29.20
C GLU A 713 -28.98 26.86 27.80
N GLU A 714 -29.80 27.60 27.02
CA GLU A 714 -29.49 28.81 26.24
C GLU A 714 -28.07 29.06 25.69
N ILE A 715 -27.94 29.06 24.35
CA ILE A 715 -27.09 30.00 23.61
C ILE A 715 -27.92 30.56 22.45
N ALA A 716 -27.91 31.88 22.27
CA ALA A 716 -28.75 32.62 21.32
C ALA A 716 -28.08 32.85 19.94
N ASP A 717 -28.95 33.07 18.94
CA ASP A 717 -28.77 33.75 17.64
C ASP A 717 -27.39 33.70 16.92
N ALA A 718 -27.39 33.04 15.76
CA ALA A 718 -26.39 33.24 14.70
C ALA A 718 -27.05 33.96 13.50
N PRO A 719 -26.43 34.98 12.89
CA PRO A 719 -27.05 35.75 11.81
C PRO A 719 -27.11 35.01 10.46
N GLU A 720 -28.13 35.33 9.67
CA GLU A 720 -28.19 35.03 8.23
C GLU A 720 -27.27 36.00 7.46
N ASP A 721 -26.19 35.50 6.83
CA ASP A 721 -25.52 36.09 5.65
C ASP A 721 -24.28 35.24 5.25
N VAL A 722 -24.45 34.24 4.37
CA VAL A 722 -23.34 33.45 3.79
C VAL A 722 -23.63 33.08 2.33
N ASP A 723 -23.58 34.06 1.41
CA ASP A 723 -23.71 33.79 -0.04
C ASP A 723 -22.70 34.58 -0.91
N SER A 724 -21.64 35.13 -0.29
CA SER A 724 -20.57 35.86 -1.01
C SER A 724 -19.16 35.29 -0.79
N SER A 725 -18.99 34.27 0.05
CA SER A 725 -17.67 33.74 0.44
C SER A 725 -17.19 32.52 -0.36
N ILE A 726 -18.03 31.96 -1.24
CA ILE A 726 -17.70 30.77 -2.04
C ILE A 726 -16.80 31.11 -3.24
N GLU A 727 -16.99 32.28 -3.85
CA GLU A 727 -16.17 32.73 -4.99
C GLU A 727 -14.77 33.18 -4.53
N ASP A 728 -14.67 33.91 -3.42
CA ASP A 728 -13.38 34.30 -2.81
C ASP A 728 -12.58 33.09 -2.32
N ALA A 729 -13.24 32.03 -1.85
CA ALA A 729 -12.59 30.78 -1.46
C ALA A 729 -11.98 30.04 -2.66
N ARG A 730 -12.63 30.10 -3.84
CA ARG A 730 -12.07 29.57 -5.09
C ARG A 730 -10.83 30.36 -5.53
N GLN A 731 -10.90 31.69 -5.50
CA GLN A 731 -9.78 32.55 -5.93
C GLN A 731 -8.53 32.35 -5.04
N HIS A 732 -8.70 32.17 -3.73
CA HIS A 732 -7.57 31.95 -2.81
C HIS A 732 -6.99 30.53 -2.85
N ALA A 733 -7.80 29.50 -3.12
CA ALA A 733 -7.31 28.13 -3.25
C ALA A 733 -6.30 27.96 -4.41
N VAL A 734 -6.46 28.73 -5.49
CA VAL A 734 -5.55 28.71 -6.64
C VAL A 734 -4.20 29.39 -6.32
N SER A 735 -4.19 30.37 -5.42
CA SER A 735 -2.98 31.12 -5.04
C SER A 735 -2.03 30.32 -4.11
N PHE A 736 -2.54 29.36 -3.35
CA PHE A 736 -1.74 28.66 -2.32
C PHE A 736 -1.08 27.35 -2.78
N LEU A 737 -1.43 26.83 -3.97
CA LEU A 737 -0.85 25.61 -4.56
C LEU A 737 0.63 25.75 -4.96
N ALA A 738 1.21 26.95 -4.89
CA ALA A 738 2.51 27.27 -5.49
C ALA A 738 3.75 27.07 -4.58
N MET A 739 3.61 26.61 -3.33
CA MET A 739 4.67 26.81 -2.30
C MET A 739 5.26 25.59 -1.58
N SER A 740 4.92 24.35 -1.96
CA SER A 740 5.54 23.13 -1.35
C SER A 740 6.03 22.07 -2.34
N SER A 741 5.97 22.34 -3.64
CA SER A 741 6.71 21.59 -4.65
C SER A 741 8.21 21.90 -4.57
N PRO A 742 9.11 21.10 -5.18
CA PRO A 742 10.43 21.62 -5.58
C PRO A 742 10.26 22.95 -6.34
N PRO A 743 11.23 23.88 -6.25
CA PRO A 743 11.07 25.24 -6.80
C PRO A 743 10.55 25.17 -8.25
N PRO A 744 9.51 25.94 -8.60
CA PRO A 744 8.70 25.70 -9.79
C PRO A 744 9.58 25.71 -11.05
N LEU A 745 9.85 24.49 -11.55
CA LEU A 745 10.79 24.25 -12.63
C LEU A 745 10.37 24.99 -13.90
N HIS A 746 11.35 25.49 -14.65
CA HIS A 746 11.13 25.85 -16.05
C HIS A 746 11.32 24.59 -16.91
N VAL A 747 10.20 24.04 -17.39
CA VAL A 747 10.18 22.83 -18.24
C VAL A 747 9.96 23.21 -19.71
N LEU A 748 10.82 22.69 -20.59
CA LEU A 748 10.61 22.73 -22.04
C LEU A 748 9.79 21.51 -22.45
N VAL A 749 8.50 21.69 -22.74
CA VAL A 749 7.61 20.63 -23.23
C VAL A 749 7.54 20.70 -24.75
N THR A 750 8.13 19.74 -25.44
CA THR A 750 7.97 19.60 -26.90
C THR A 750 6.78 18.70 -27.22
N GLY A 751 6.06 18.97 -28.30
CA GLY A 751 4.83 18.26 -28.66
C GLY A 751 3.65 18.63 -27.76
N GLY A 752 3.72 19.79 -27.10
CA GLY A 752 2.78 20.22 -26.08
C GLY A 752 1.41 20.67 -26.60
N ALA A 753 1.18 20.69 -27.92
CA ALA A 753 -0.17 20.78 -28.50
C ALA A 753 -0.74 19.39 -28.87
N GLY A 754 0.09 18.35 -28.83
CA GLY A 754 -0.30 16.95 -29.04
C GLY A 754 -1.00 16.32 -27.84
N PHE A 755 -1.56 15.12 -28.04
CA PHE A 755 -2.41 14.43 -27.06
C PHE A 755 -1.75 14.27 -25.68
N ILE A 756 -0.58 13.64 -25.58
CA ILE A 756 0.09 13.45 -24.27
C ILE A 756 0.70 14.77 -23.77
N GLY A 757 1.39 15.50 -24.64
CA GLY A 757 2.12 16.71 -24.28
C GLY A 757 1.23 17.83 -23.73
N SER A 758 0.01 17.98 -24.24
CA SER A 758 -0.94 18.97 -23.70
C SER A 758 -1.42 18.65 -22.29
N HIS A 759 -1.67 17.38 -21.96
CA HIS A 759 -2.05 17.01 -20.59
C HIS A 759 -0.86 17.15 -19.61
N VAL A 760 0.36 16.81 -20.04
CA VAL A 760 1.57 17.00 -19.24
C VAL A 760 1.85 18.49 -19.01
N ALA A 761 1.75 19.33 -20.05
CA ALA A 761 1.89 20.78 -19.92
C ALA A 761 0.81 21.38 -19.01
N GLU A 762 -0.44 20.92 -19.09
CA GLU A 762 -1.54 21.38 -18.22
C GLU A 762 -1.27 21.01 -16.76
N ALA A 763 -0.82 19.79 -16.49
CA ALA A 763 -0.47 19.34 -15.14
C ALA A 763 0.74 20.08 -14.57
N LEU A 764 1.77 20.36 -15.38
CA LEU A 764 2.93 21.17 -14.98
C LEU A 764 2.53 22.61 -14.63
N LEU A 765 1.70 23.26 -15.44
CA LEU A 765 1.18 24.60 -15.14
C LEU A 765 0.38 24.60 -13.82
N ARG A 766 -0.47 23.59 -13.57
CA ARG A 766 -1.21 23.45 -12.31
C ARG A 766 -0.33 23.17 -11.08
N ARG A 767 0.89 22.65 -11.28
CA ARG A 767 1.94 22.54 -10.24
C ARG A 767 2.80 23.82 -10.12
N GLY A 768 2.41 24.91 -10.76
CA GLY A 768 3.11 26.20 -10.74
C GLY A 768 4.36 26.28 -11.62
N CYS A 769 4.72 25.20 -12.34
CA CYS A 769 5.90 25.17 -13.20
C CYS A 769 5.77 26.16 -14.36
N ARG A 770 6.88 26.81 -14.73
CA ARG A 770 6.96 27.59 -15.97
C ARG A 770 7.10 26.63 -17.15
N VAL A 771 6.23 26.76 -18.16
CA VAL A 771 6.23 25.87 -19.33
C VAL A 771 6.56 26.66 -20.60
N THR A 772 7.69 26.33 -21.23
CA THR A 772 7.91 26.66 -22.64
C THR A 772 7.43 25.48 -23.47
N ASN A 773 6.41 25.70 -24.29
CA ASN A 773 5.80 24.69 -25.15
C ASN A 773 6.26 24.89 -26.60
N VAL A 774 6.69 23.81 -27.25
CA VAL A 774 7.11 23.82 -28.66
C VAL A 774 6.33 22.77 -29.45
N ASP A 775 5.63 23.18 -30.51
CA ASP A 775 4.92 22.29 -31.43
C ASP A 775 4.87 22.92 -32.83
N SER A 776 5.05 22.14 -33.89
CA SER A 776 4.98 22.66 -35.27
C SER A 776 3.55 22.96 -35.71
N LEU A 777 2.55 22.42 -35.00
CA LEU A 777 1.15 22.35 -35.39
C LEU A 777 0.97 21.68 -36.76
N ASN A 778 1.70 20.58 -37.01
CA ASN A 778 1.58 19.82 -38.25
C ASN A 778 0.14 19.35 -38.52
N GLU A 779 -0.21 19.20 -39.79
CA GLU A 779 -1.58 18.98 -40.27
C GLU A 779 -1.95 17.49 -40.36
N TYR A 780 -1.22 16.62 -39.65
CA TYR A 780 -1.45 15.17 -39.63
C TYR A 780 -2.86 14.76 -39.14
N TYR A 781 -3.51 15.63 -38.38
CA TYR A 781 -4.95 15.60 -38.09
C TYR A 781 -5.43 17.03 -37.87
N ASP A 782 -6.75 17.22 -37.77
CA ASP A 782 -7.37 18.54 -37.62
C ASP A 782 -6.71 19.39 -36.52
N VAL A 783 -6.08 20.49 -36.96
CA VAL A 783 -5.35 21.44 -36.13
C VAL A 783 -6.27 22.16 -35.13
N SER A 784 -7.59 22.13 -35.32
CA SER A 784 -8.56 22.62 -34.33
C SER A 784 -8.40 21.97 -32.96
N ILE A 785 -8.10 20.66 -32.90
CA ILE A 785 -7.87 19.92 -31.66
C ILE A 785 -6.59 20.40 -30.96
N LYS A 786 -5.53 20.68 -31.73
CA LYS A 786 -4.27 21.23 -31.22
C LYS A 786 -4.42 22.68 -30.73
N LYS A 787 -5.16 23.50 -31.48
CA LYS A 787 -5.49 24.89 -31.09
C LYS A 787 -6.33 24.94 -29.83
N GLU A 788 -7.28 24.03 -29.67
CA GLU A 788 -8.08 23.89 -28.46
C GLU A 788 -7.21 23.45 -27.26
N ALA A 789 -6.27 22.54 -27.48
CA ALA A 789 -5.29 22.18 -26.46
C ALA A 789 -4.41 23.37 -26.05
N LEU A 790 -3.92 24.18 -27.00
CA LEU A 790 -3.16 25.41 -26.71
C LEU A 790 -4.00 26.45 -25.97
N ARG A 791 -5.25 26.71 -26.42
CA ARG A 791 -6.19 27.61 -25.72
C ARG A 791 -6.37 27.18 -24.27
N ARG A 792 -6.54 25.88 -24.02
CA ARG A 792 -6.66 25.36 -22.64
C ARG A 792 -5.38 25.58 -21.83
N LEU A 793 -4.19 25.51 -22.43
CA LEU A 793 -2.94 25.81 -21.72
C LEU A 793 -2.80 27.30 -21.40
N GLU A 794 -3.18 28.18 -22.31
CA GLU A 794 -3.22 29.63 -22.09
C GLU A 794 -4.21 29.99 -20.96
N GLU A 795 -5.41 29.40 -20.98
CA GLU A 795 -6.39 29.53 -19.91
C GLU A 795 -5.86 29.04 -18.57
N VAL A 796 -5.25 27.86 -18.51
CA VAL A 796 -4.75 27.30 -17.25
C VAL A 796 -3.56 28.10 -16.72
N SER A 797 -2.70 28.61 -17.60
CA SER A 797 -1.64 29.56 -17.25
C SER A 797 -2.21 30.84 -16.63
N GLN A 798 -3.31 31.37 -17.18
CA GLN A 798 -4.01 32.54 -16.63
C GLN A 798 -4.75 32.21 -15.32
N GLU A 799 -5.41 31.05 -15.23
CA GLU A 799 -6.08 30.53 -14.03
C GLU A 799 -5.11 30.52 -12.84
N VAL A 800 -3.91 29.93 -13.03
CA VAL A 800 -2.97 29.62 -11.93
C VAL A 800 -1.78 30.59 -11.82
N GLY A 801 -1.67 31.58 -12.70
CA GLY A 801 -0.57 32.56 -12.73
C GLY A 801 0.81 32.01 -13.13
N ALA A 802 0.89 30.76 -13.59
CA ALA A 802 2.15 30.13 -14.02
C ALA A 802 2.57 30.59 -15.41
N GLY A 803 3.86 30.86 -15.60
CA GLY A 803 4.38 31.38 -16.87
C GLY A 803 4.30 30.35 -18.02
N TYR A 804 3.55 30.66 -19.07
CA TYR A 804 3.44 29.86 -20.28
C TYR A 804 3.94 30.64 -21.51
N VAL A 805 4.72 29.98 -22.37
CA VAL A 805 5.13 30.51 -23.67
C VAL A 805 4.98 29.41 -24.71
N PHE A 806 4.27 29.68 -25.79
CA PHE A 806 4.19 28.78 -26.95
C PHE A 806 5.07 29.27 -28.10
N HIS A 807 5.91 28.39 -28.64
CA HIS A 807 6.64 28.63 -29.89
C HIS A 807 6.19 27.63 -30.96
N ARG A 808 5.67 28.16 -32.08
CA ARG A 808 5.40 27.34 -33.26
C ARG A 808 6.70 27.11 -34.03
N LEU A 809 7.34 25.97 -33.82
CA LEU A 809 8.63 25.61 -34.44
C LEU A 809 8.60 24.16 -34.93
N ASP A 810 9.30 23.90 -36.03
CA ASP A 810 9.73 22.54 -36.37
C ASP A 810 11.06 22.24 -35.68
N LEU A 811 11.11 21.14 -34.92
CA LEU A 811 12.32 20.72 -34.22
C LEU A 811 13.36 20.08 -35.14
N ALA A 812 13.02 19.78 -36.39
CA ALA A 812 14.01 19.41 -37.41
C ALA A 812 14.88 20.61 -37.85
N ASP A 813 14.38 21.85 -37.73
CA ASP A 813 15.14 23.06 -38.04
C ASP A 813 15.99 23.51 -36.82
N ALA A 814 17.24 23.07 -36.82
CA ALA A 814 18.22 23.45 -35.79
C ALA A 814 18.47 24.97 -35.71
N SER A 815 18.33 25.71 -36.81
CA SER A 815 18.50 27.17 -36.80
C SER A 815 17.30 27.89 -36.17
N ALA A 816 16.09 27.37 -36.40
CA ALA A 816 14.89 27.86 -35.74
C ALA A 816 14.91 27.57 -34.23
N ILE A 817 15.35 26.38 -33.82
CA ILE A 817 15.59 26.04 -32.40
C ILE A 817 16.55 27.04 -31.75
N GLU A 818 17.73 27.25 -32.36
CA GLU A 818 18.75 28.15 -31.83
C GLU A 818 18.19 29.58 -31.69
N LYS A 819 17.62 30.14 -32.76
CA LYS A 819 17.02 31.49 -32.72
C LYS A 819 15.92 31.68 -31.68
N ALA A 820 15.11 30.67 -31.40
CA ALA A 820 13.96 30.78 -30.51
C ALA A 820 14.25 30.41 -29.04
N LEU A 821 15.22 29.53 -28.79
CA LEU A 821 15.45 28.92 -27.48
C LEU A 821 16.82 29.22 -26.85
N ASP A 822 17.84 29.67 -27.60
CA ASP A 822 19.25 29.82 -27.15
C ASP A 822 19.46 30.74 -25.93
N GLN A 823 18.44 31.51 -25.53
CA GLN A 823 18.47 32.40 -24.35
C GLN A 823 17.53 32.01 -23.20
N GLN A 824 16.86 30.85 -23.27
CA GLN A 824 15.99 30.37 -22.18
C GLN A 824 16.74 29.38 -21.28
N GLN A 825 16.86 29.67 -19.98
CA GLN A 825 17.34 28.70 -19.00
C GLN A 825 16.21 27.74 -18.63
N VAL A 826 16.39 26.46 -18.96
CA VAL A 826 15.41 25.39 -18.75
C VAL A 826 16.02 24.36 -17.81
N ASP A 827 15.28 23.94 -16.78
CA ASP A 827 15.75 22.96 -15.80
C ASP A 827 15.65 21.52 -16.32
N VAL A 828 14.56 21.22 -17.04
CA VAL A 828 14.25 19.89 -17.57
C VAL A 828 13.62 20.00 -18.96
N ILE A 829 14.06 19.16 -19.91
CA ILE A 829 13.36 19.00 -21.18
C ILE A 829 12.43 17.78 -21.12
N CYS A 830 11.14 17.99 -21.38
CA CYS A 830 10.15 16.95 -21.62
C CYS A 830 9.95 16.78 -23.14
N HIS A 831 10.65 15.80 -23.72
CA HIS A 831 10.66 15.56 -25.15
C HIS A 831 9.55 14.59 -25.60
N LEU A 832 8.34 15.12 -25.82
CA LEU A 832 7.16 14.34 -26.26
C LEU A 832 6.82 14.56 -27.75
N ALA A 833 7.49 15.49 -28.44
CA ALA A 833 7.34 15.68 -29.88
C ALA A 833 7.79 14.45 -30.66
N ALA A 834 6.92 13.96 -31.54
CA ALA A 834 7.21 12.93 -32.53
C ALA A 834 6.06 12.85 -33.55
N GLN A 835 6.38 12.51 -34.79
CA GLN A 835 5.38 12.03 -35.73
C GLN A 835 5.04 10.57 -35.39
N ALA A 836 3.80 10.36 -34.95
CA ALA A 836 3.29 9.08 -34.49
C ALA A 836 2.37 8.43 -35.52
N GLY A 837 2.36 7.10 -35.56
CA GLY A 837 1.50 6.31 -36.43
C GLY A 837 2.29 5.31 -37.27
N VAL A 838 2.24 4.03 -36.88
CA VAL A 838 2.93 2.92 -37.56
C VAL A 838 2.60 2.89 -39.05
N ARG A 839 1.32 2.93 -39.41
CA ARG A 839 0.86 2.87 -40.81
C ARG A 839 1.33 4.09 -41.61
N TYR A 840 1.16 5.30 -41.07
CA TYR A 840 1.61 6.55 -41.70
C TYR A 840 3.10 6.52 -42.07
N SER A 841 3.92 5.97 -41.17
CA SER A 841 5.37 5.89 -41.36
C SER A 841 5.84 5.00 -42.51
N ILE A 842 5.00 4.11 -43.03
CA ILE A 842 5.34 3.25 -44.17
C ILE A 842 5.44 4.10 -45.44
N ASP A 843 4.45 4.94 -45.68
CA ASP A 843 4.38 5.80 -46.88
C ASP A 843 5.13 7.12 -46.70
N HIS A 844 5.29 7.60 -45.45
CA HIS A 844 5.88 8.91 -45.11
C HIS A 844 7.22 8.78 -44.34
N ALA A 845 8.00 7.74 -44.62
CA ALA A 845 9.18 7.38 -43.84
C ALA A 845 10.19 8.54 -43.63
N THR A 846 10.46 9.34 -44.67
CA THR A 846 11.38 10.48 -44.61
C THR A 846 10.91 11.57 -43.65
N GLU A 847 9.61 11.87 -43.62
CA GLU A 847 9.03 12.84 -42.69
C GLU A 847 9.13 12.35 -41.25
N VAL A 848 8.80 11.07 -41.02
CA VAL A 848 8.90 10.45 -39.69
C VAL A 848 10.34 10.39 -39.19
N VAL A 849 11.34 10.20 -40.08
CA VAL A 849 12.77 10.29 -39.73
C VAL A 849 13.14 11.70 -39.28
N GLY A 850 12.72 12.75 -40.00
CA GLY A 850 12.98 14.13 -39.60
C GLY A 850 12.31 14.51 -38.28
N ALA A 851 11.00 14.26 -38.18
CA ALA A 851 10.17 14.62 -37.03
C ALA A 851 10.47 13.80 -35.75
N ASN A 852 11.14 12.64 -35.88
CA ASN A 852 11.55 11.83 -34.74
C ASN A 852 13.06 11.91 -34.50
N ILE A 853 13.89 11.38 -35.42
CA ILE A 853 15.33 11.26 -35.19
C ILE A 853 16.02 12.62 -35.20
N THR A 854 15.84 13.42 -36.26
CA THR A 854 16.51 14.74 -36.37
C THR A 854 16.04 15.67 -35.26
N ALA A 855 14.74 15.71 -34.98
CA ALA A 855 14.18 16.44 -33.85
C ALA A 855 14.77 16.02 -32.49
N THR A 856 14.85 14.71 -32.19
CA THR A 856 15.44 14.22 -30.93
C THR A 856 16.93 14.58 -30.82
N VAL A 857 17.71 14.43 -31.89
CA VAL A 857 19.13 14.80 -31.89
C VAL A 857 19.32 16.30 -31.67
N ASN A 858 18.51 17.14 -32.33
CA ASN A 858 18.54 18.59 -32.11
C ASN A 858 18.16 18.97 -30.67
N VAL A 859 17.22 18.27 -30.05
CA VAL A 859 16.84 18.46 -28.64
C VAL A 859 17.95 18.02 -27.67
N PHE A 860 18.67 16.93 -27.95
CA PHE A 860 19.82 16.55 -27.15
C PHE A 860 21.02 17.50 -27.33
N GLU A 861 21.23 18.04 -28.54
CA GLU A 861 22.21 19.10 -28.79
C GLU A 861 21.84 20.41 -28.07
N LEU A 862 20.55 20.78 -28.03
CA LEU A 862 20.06 21.91 -27.25
C LEU A 862 20.37 21.72 -25.75
N ALA A 863 20.01 20.55 -25.19
CA ALA A 863 20.33 20.22 -23.80
C ALA A 863 21.83 20.30 -23.51
N ARG A 864 22.66 19.78 -24.43
CA ARG A 864 24.13 19.82 -24.33
C ARG A 864 24.67 21.26 -24.37
N LYS A 865 24.23 22.08 -25.33
CA LYS A 865 24.66 23.49 -25.50
C LYS A 865 24.26 24.36 -24.30
N GLN A 866 23.02 24.24 -23.84
CA GLN A 866 22.47 25.03 -22.73
C GLN A 866 22.85 24.49 -21.34
N GLY A 867 23.49 23.32 -21.30
CA GLY A 867 23.89 22.68 -20.04
C GLY A 867 22.77 21.99 -19.27
N VAL A 868 21.55 21.91 -19.82
CA VAL A 868 20.41 21.19 -19.21
C VAL A 868 20.78 19.74 -18.97
N LYS A 869 20.71 19.28 -17.71
CA LYS A 869 21.23 17.96 -17.33
C LYS A 869 20.22 16.83 -17.38
N LYS A 870 18.92 17.14 -17.49
CA LYS A 870 17.85 16.13 -17.44
C LYS A 870 16.92 16.21 -18.64
N VAL A 871 16.68 15.06 -19.28
CA VAL A 871 15.74 14.92 -20.39
C VAL A 871 14.83 13.72 -20.16
N VAL A 872 13.52 13.94 -20.20
CA VAL A 872 12.50 12.87 -20.17
C VAL A 872 11.89 12.80 -21.56
N ALA A 873 12.02 11.67 -22.27
CA ALA A 873 11.71 11.57 -23.69
C ALA A 873 10.79 10.38 -24.03
N ALA A 874 9.93 10.57 -25.03
CA ALA A 874 8.94 9.57 -25.45
C ALA A 874 9.52 8.51 -26.40
N SER A 875 9.55 7.26 -25.94
CA SER A 875 9.65 6.06 -26.78
C SER A 875 8.26 5.41 -26.97
N SER A 876 8.19 4.17 -27.43
CA SER A 876 6.93 3.46 -27.69
C SER A 876 7.09 1.94 -27.58
N SER A 877 6.03 1.23 -27.19
CA SER A 877 5.98 -0.23 -27.22
C SER A 877 6.19 -0.83 -28.61
N SER A 878 6.02 -0.06 -29.69
CA SER A 878 6.30 -0.51 -31.07
C SER A 878 7.76 -0.93 -31.31
N VAL A 879 8.72 -0.54 -30.45
CA VAL A 879 10.11 -0.99 -30.59
C VAL A 879 10.26 -2.50 -30.49
N TYR A 880 9.43 -3.17 -29.70
CA TYR A 880 9.53 -4.62 -29.42
C TYR A 880 9.25 -5.52 -30.63
N GLY A 881 8.64 -5.00 -31.70
CA GLY A 881 8.31 -5.78 -32.90
C GLY A 881 7.44 -7.01 -32.66
N ASP A 882 7.38 -7.88 -33.66
CA ASP A 882 6.48 -9.05 -33.66
C ASP A 882 7.07 -10.28 -32.94
N SER A 883 8.38 -10.27 -32.63
CA SER A 883 9.10 -11.41 -32.02
C SER A 883 9.17 -11.38 -30.49
N SER A 884 8.46 -10.45 -29.84
CA SER A 884 8.48 -10.30 -28.38
C SER A 884 7.35 -11.09 -27.72
N THR A 885 7.63 -11.76 -26.61
CA THR A 885 6.61 -12.47 -25.82
C THR A 885 6.05 -11.55 -24.73
N PRO A 886 4.74 -11.29 -24.67
CA PRO A 886 4.12 -10.54 -23.57
C PRO A 886 4.26 -11.28 -22.21
N PRO A 887 4.38 -10.56 -21.08
CA PRO A 887 4.54 -9.12 -20.97
C PRO A 887 5.92 -8.65 -21.45
N PHE A 888 5.96 -7.57 -22.22
CA PHE A 888 7.18 -7.04 -22.83
C PHE A 888 8.08 -6.40 -21.78
N LYS A 889 9.32 -6.89 -21.67
CA LYS A 889 10.34 -6.40 -20.73
C LYS A 889 11.33 -5.47 -21.42
N GLU A 890 11.79 -4.45 -20.70
CA GLU A 890 12.62 -3.39 -21.29
C GLU A 890 13.98 -3.89 -21.80
N ASN A 891 14.47 -5.00 -21.24
CA ASN A 891 15.71 -5.69 -21.61
C ASN A 891 15.55 -6.75 -22.72
N SER A 892 14.41 -6.83 -23.40
CA SER A 892 14.20 -7.80 -24.48
C SER A 892 14.98 -7.44 -25.75
N GLU A 893 15.73 -8.40 -26.29
CA GLU A 893 16.43 -8.32 -27.59
C GLU A 893 15.49 -8.07 -28.78
N SER A 894 14.18 -8.30 -28.60
CA SER A 894 13.16 -8.01 -29.61
C SER A 894 13.12 -6.52 -29.98
N ALA A 895 13.51 -5.63 -29.05
CA ALA A 895 13.58 -4.19 -29.26
C ALA A 895 14.56 -3.77 -30.38
N ASP A 896 15.48 -4.65 -30.78
CA ASP A 896 16.47 -4.40 -31.84
C ASP A 896 16.01 -4.92 -33.22
N LYS A 897 14.75 -5.39 -33.33
CA LYS A 897 14.14 -5.89 -34.59
C LYS A 897 12.85 -5.12 -34.93
N PRO A 898 12.92 -3.79 -35.15
CA PRO A 898 11.74 -2.97 -35.43
C PRO A 898 11.07 -3.35 -36.76
N VAL A 899 9.75 -3.57 -36.72
CA VAL A 899 8.95 -4.02 -37.88
C VAL A 899 8.35 -2.87 -38.73
N SER A 900 8.65 -1.62 -38.40
CA SER A 900 8.15 -0.44 -39.14
C SER A 900 9.12 0.75 -39.05
N PRO A 901 9.06 1.72 -39.98
CA PRO A 901 9.87 2.93 -39.90
C PRO A 901 9.63 3.72 -38.59
N TYR A 902 8.38 3.84 -38.13
CA TYR A 902 8.08 4.43 -36.81
C TYR A 902 8.82 3.72 -35.67
N ALA A 903 8.72 2.38 -35.59
CA ALA A 903 9.42 1.59 -34.57
C ALA A 903 10.95 1.78 -34.65
N ALA A 904 11.51 1.79 -35.87
CA ALA A 904 12.92 2.02 -36.11
C ALA A 904 13.35 3.41 -35.61
N THR A 905 12.62 4.48 -35.96
CA THR A 905 12.94 5.83 -35.46
C THR A 905 12.91 5.92 -33.93
N LYS A 906 11.92 5.32 -33.27
CA LYS A 906 11.86 5.31 -31.80
C LYS A 906 13.01 4.53 -31.17
N ARG A 907 13.42 3.40 -31.75
CA ARG A 907 14.61 2.67 -31.29
C ARG A 907 15.90 3.46 -31.55
N SER A 908 16.04 4.13 -32.69
CA SER A 908 17.16 5.04 -32.95
C SER A 908 17.24 6.19 -31.95
N CYS A 909 16.12 6.76 -31.52
CA CYS A 909 16.08 7.79 -30.47
C CYS A 909 16.63 7.26 -29.13
N GLU A 910 16.32 6.03 -28.75
CA GLU A 910 16.91 5.38 -27.57
C GLU A 910 18.43 5.15 -27.73
N LEU A 911 18.90 4.76 -28.92
CA LEU A 911 20.33 4.59 -29.18
C LEU A 911 21.09 5.93 -29.12
N PHE A 912 20.51 7.01 -29.64
CA PHE A 912 21.06 8.35 -29.46
C PHE A 912 21.03 8.79 -28.00
N ALA A 913 20.00 8.46 -27.22
CA ALA A 913 19.99 8.76 -25.80
C ALA A 913 21.18 8.10 -25.07
N GLU A 914 21.49 6.84 -25.37
CA GLU A 914 22.63 6.12 -24.77
C GLU A 914 23.97 6.79 -25.10
N THR A 915 24.18 7.21 -26.36
CA THR A 915 25.42 7.90 -26.76
C THR A 915 25.54 9.27 -26.11
N TYR A 916 24.46 10.05 -26.02
CA TYR A 916 24.48 11.37 -25.39
C TYR A 916 24.62 11.31 -23.86
N ALA A 917 23.99 10.35 -23.20
CA ALA A 917 24.17 10.09 -21.78
C ALA A 917 25.61 9.67 -21.47
N HIS A 918 26.21 8.81 -22.30
CA HIS A 918 27.59 8.36 -22.16
C HIS A 918 28.62 9.50 -22.39
N LEU A 919 28.50 10.23 -23.50
CA LEU A 919 29.47 11.25 -23.92
C LEU A 919 29.37 12.55 -23.13
N TYR A 920 28.15 12.98 -22.80
CA TYR A 920 27.89 14.33 -22.25
C TYR A 920 27.30 14.33 -20.83
N GLY A 921 27.05 13.16 -20.26
CA GLY A 921 26.56 13.03 -18.87
C GLY A 921 25.14 13.56 -18.67
N LEU A 922 24.31 13.53 -19.73
CA LEU A 922 22.88 13.80 -19.65
C LEU A 922 22.18 12.66 -18.90
N ASP A 923 21.32 13.01 -17.95
CA ASP A 923 20.41 12.06 -17.28
C ASP A 923 19.15 11.95 -18.14
N ILE A 924 19.04 10.86 -18.90
CA ILE A 924 17.94 10.64 -19.85
C ILE A 924 17.07 9.48 -19.40
N ILE A 925 15.75 9.72 -19.41
CA ILE A 925 14.71 8.71 -19.15
C ILE A 925 13.85 8.57 -20.41
N MET A 926 13.87 7.38 -21.02
CA MET A 926 13.09 7.02 -22.20
C MET A 926 11.83 6.25 -21.78
N LEU A 927 10.65 6.85 -22.02
CA LEU A 927 9.36 6.32 -21.60
C LEU A 927 8.69 5.59 -22.77
N ARG A 928 8.62 4.25 -22.71
CA ARG A 928 7.97 3.40 -23.72
C ARG A 928 6.46 3.37 -23.47
N PHE A 929 5.71 4.24 -24.15
CA PHE A 929 4.25 4.26 -24.04
C PHE A 929 3.58 3.08 -24.77
N PHE A 930 2.57 2.50 -24.13
CA PHE A 930 1.65 1.50 -24.71
C PHE A 930 0.40 2.19 -25.28
N THR A 931 -0.75 1.51 -25.39
CA THR A 931 -1.97 2.11 -25.98
C THR A 931 -2.58 3.17 -25.06
N VAL A 932 -2.13 4.41 -25.21
CA VAL A 932 -2.68 5.56 -24.47
C VAL A 932 -4.02 5.99 -25.07
N TYR A 933 -5.03 6.22 -24.24
CA TYR A 933 -6.34 6.71 -24.68
C TYR A 933 -6.95 7.68 -23.66
N GLY A 934 -7.84 8.57 -24.12
CA GLY A 934 -8.45 9.59 -23.27
C GLY A 934 -9.03 10.79 -24.05
N PRO A 935 -9.60 11.78 -23.33
CA PRO A 935 -9.95 13.11 -23.85
C PRO A 935 -8.80 13.76 -24.66
N ARG A 936 -9.11 14.56 -25.68
CA ARG A 936 -8.11 15.13 -26.63
C ARG A 936 -7.22 14.07 -27.32
N GLY A 937 -7.66 12.82 -27.34
CA GLY A 937 -7.00 11.71 -28.05
C GLY A 937 -6.88 11.96 -29.56
N ARG A 938 -5.84 11.39 -30.19
CA ARG A 938 -5.59 11.60 -31.63
C ARG A 938 -6.69 10.93 -32.48
N PRO A 939 -7.26 11.60 -33.51
CA PRO A 939 -8.31 11.03 -34.37
C PRO A 939 -7.90 9.80 -35.20
N ASP A 940 -6.59 9.52 -35.35
CA ASP A 940 -6.11 8.32 -36.05
C ASP A 940 -6.27 7.03 -35.23
N MET A 941 -6.45 7.15 -33.90
CA MET A 941 -6.47 6.03 -32.96
C MET A 941 -7.84 5.36 -32.84
N ALA A 942 -7.85 4.05 -32.59
CA ALA A 942 -9.06 3.22 -32.56
C ALA A 942 -10.15 3.74 -31.62
N CYS A 943 -9.78 4.23 -30.43
CA CYS A 943 -10.70 4.82 -29.46
C CYS A 943 -11.54 5.95 -30.08
N PHE A 944 -10.88 6.97 -30.63
CA PHE A 944 -11.55 8.10 -31.23
C PHE A 944 -12.33 7.68 -32.49
N LYS A 945 -11.71 6.87 -33.38
CA LYS A 945 -12.35 6.39 -34.61
C LYS A 945 -13.66 5.65 -34.35
N PHE A 946 -13.69 4.78 -33.35
CA PHE A 946 -14.89 4.02 -33.02
C PHE A 946 -15.93 4.90 -32.33
N ILE A 947 -15.54 5.77 -31.40
CA ILE A 947 -16.48 6.73 -30.79
C ILE A 947 -17.14 7.60 -31.86
N ASP A 948 -16.36 8.21 -32.75
CA ASP A 948 -16.85 9.10 -33.81
C ASP A 948 -17.74 8.39 -34.84
N ALA A 949 -17.33 7.20 -35.29
CA ALA A 949 -18.10 6.41 -36.24
C ALA A 949 -19.40 5.89 -35.61
N ILE A 950 -19.37 5.32 -34.41
CA ILE A 950 -20.56 4.76 -33.74
C ILE A 950 -21.55 5.88 -33.38
N ASP A 951 -21.10 6.99 -32.77
CA ASP A 951 -21.97 8.12 -32.43
C ASP A 951 -22.61 8.73 -33.69
N SER A 952 -21.85 8.83 -34.79
CA SER A 952 -22.35 9.27 -36.10
C SER A 952 -23.18 8.21 -36.86
N GLY A 953 -23.17 6.94 -36.45
CA GLY A 953 -23.85 5.84 -37.16
C GLY A 953 -23.16 5.33 -38.42
N ARG A 954 -21.87 5.64 -38.60
CA ARG A 954 -21.04 5.12 -39.69
C ARG A 954 -20.46 3.74 -39.32
N PRO A 955 -20.17 2.87 -40.30
CA PRO A 955 -19.51 1.61 -40.02
C PRO A 955 -18.11 1.77 -39.41
N ILE A 956 -17.75 0.88 -38.48
CA ILE A 956 -16.37 0.69 -38.02
C ILE A 956 -15.73 -0.47 -38.78
N THR A 957 -14.44 -0.33 -39.12
CA THR A 957 -13.68 -1.43 -39.72
C THR A 957 -13.04 -2.28 -38.62
N LYS A 958 -13.42 -3.57 -38.53
CA LYS A 958 -12.81 -4.53 -37.61
C LYS A 958 -11.93 -5.50 -38.39
N PHE A 959 -10.64 -5.54 -38.08
CA PHE A 959 -9.68 -6.49 -38.66
C PHE A 959 -9.59 -7.73 -37.79
N GLY A 960 -9.76 -8.91 -38.39
CA GLY A 960 -9.89 -10.17 -37.65
C GLY A 960 -11.18 -10.27 -36.82
N ASP A 961 -11.40 -11.42 -36.19
CA ASP A 961 -12.60 -11.72 -35.39
C ASP A 961 -12.79 -10.81 -34.15
N GLY A 962 -11.76 -10.04 -33.78
CA GLY A 962 -11.73 -9.16 -32.61
C GLY A 962 -11.19 -9.83 -31.35
N SER A 963 -10.61 -11.03 -31.45
CA SER A 963 -9.92 -11.73 -30.34
C SER A 963 -8.58 -11.10 -29.94
N MET A 964 -7.99 -10.25 -30.79
CA MET A 964 -6.73 -9.56 -30.50
C MET A 964 -6.83 -8.75 -29.20
N ILE A 965 -5.84 -8.92 -28.33
CA ILE A 965 -5.76 -8.28 -27.02
C ILE A 965 -4.90 -7.03 -27.12
N ARG A 966 -5.38 -5.92 -26.57
CA ARG A 966 -4.61 -4.68 -26.39
C ARG A 966 -4.67 -4.26 -24.93
N GLU A 967 -3.54 -3.81 -24.43
CA GLU A 967 -3.44 -3.17 -23.14
C GLU A 967 -3.71 -1.67 -23.31
N PHE A 968 -4.70 -1.16 -22.58
CA PHE A 968 -5.14 0.22 -22.60
C PHE A 968 -4.73 0.90 -21.28
N THR A 969 -4.01 2.02 -21.39
CA THR A 969 -3.63 2.85 -20.24
C THR A 969 -4.23 4.24 -20.43
N PHE A 970 -4.94 4.74 -19.43
CA PHE A 970 -5.66 6.01 -19.57
C PHE A 970 -4.70 7.20 -19.46
N ILE A 971 -5.08 8.33 -20.07
CA ILE A 971 -4.19 9.49 -20.19
C ILE A 971 -3.72 10.06 -18.84
N SER A 972 -4.55 10.07 -17.79
CA SER A 972 -4.12 10.59 -16.48
C SER A 972 -3.05 9.72 -15.83
N ASP A 973 -3.14 8.39 -15.96
CA ASP A 973 -2.10 7.48 -15.47
C ASP A 973 -0.77 7.78 -16.18
N ILE A 974 -0.78 7.92 -17.51
CA ILE A 974 0.41 8.27 -18.30
C ILE A 974 1.00 9.62 -17.88
N VAL A 975 0.17 10.61 -17.59
CA VAL A 975 0.61 11.93 -17.10
C VAL A 975 1.36 11.80 -15.77
N GLU A 976 0.83 11.08 -14.80
CA GLU A 976 1.53 10.86 -13.52
C GLU A 976 2.86 10.10 -13.71
N GLY A 977 2.91 9.11 -14.61
CA GLY A 977 4.16 8.43 -14.96
C GLY A 977 5.22 9.34 -15.60
N VAL A 978 4.79 10.31 -16.42
CA VAL A 978 5.70 11.34 -17.01
C VAL A 978 6.15 12.34 -15.95
N LEU A 979 5.25 12.78 -15.06
CA LEU A 979 5.56 13.74 -14.00
C LEU A 979 6.53 13.14 -12.97
N ALA A 980 6.31 11.89 -12.54
CA ALA A 980 7.25 11.15 -11.70
C ALA A 980 8.65 11.03 -12.36
N ALA A 981 8.72 10.85 -13.68
CA ALA A 981 9.99 10.85 -14.40
C ALA A 981 10.63 12.25 -14.46
N ILE A 982 9.86 13.34 -14.55
CA ILE A 982 10.35 14.73 -14.46
C ILE A 982 10.85 15.06 -13.05
N GLU A 983 10.23 14.51 -12.01
CA GLU A 983 10.53 14.80 -10.59
C GLU A 983 11.64 13.89 -10.01
N LEU A 984 11.91 12.73 -10.62
CA LEU A 984 12.95 11.80 -10.17
C LEU A 984 14.32 12.49 -9.96
N PRO A 985 14.95 12.45 -8.76
CA PRO A 985 16.22 13.14 -8.52
C PRO A 985 17.32 12.73 -9.50
N ARG A 986 18.16 13.69 -9.91
CA ARG A 986 19.23 13.44 -10.89
C ARG A 986 20.15 12.31 -10.40
N ARG A 987 20.33 11.30 -11.25
CA ARG A 987 21.09 10.10 -10.91
C ARG A 987 22.60 10.35 -10.98
N LYS A 988 23.34 9.71 -10.09
CA LYS A 988 24.82 9.70 -10.08
C LYS A 988 25.41 8.69 -11.09
N GLU A 989 24.64 7.66 -11.42
CA GLU A 989 25.02 6.61 -12.38
C GLU A 989 24.86 7.11 -13.82
N LYS A 990 25.80 6.73 -14.70
CA LYS A 990 25.75 7.05 -16.12
C LYS A 990 24.85 6.06 -16.87
N GLY A 991 24.12 6.54 -17.87
CA GLY A 991 23.33 5.72 -18.80
C GLY A 991 21.82 6.01 -18.75
N VAL A 992 21.08 5.45 -19.71
CA VAL A 992 19.65 5.75 -19.92
C VAL A 992 18.75 4.78 -19.18
N ILE A 993 17.74 5.30 -18.48
CA ILE A 993 16.62 4.48 -18.01
C ILE A 993 15.62 4.33 -19.16
N LYS A 994 15.33 3.10 -19.59
CA LYS A 994 14.21 2.78 -20.48
C LYS A 994 13.14 2.13 -19.60
N VAL A 995 11.93 2.70 -19.56
CA VAL A 995 10.82 2.23 -18.71
C VAL A 995 9.54 2.10 -19.54
N ASN A 996 8.83 1.00 -19.37
CA ASN A 996 7.48 0.82 -19.88
C ASN A 996 6.46 1.65 -19.09
N LEU A 997 5.74 2.54 -19.77
CA LEU A 997 4.52 3.15 -19.24
C LEU A 997 3.31 2.56 -19.97
N GLY A 998 2.82 1.45 -19.41
CA GLY A 998 1.65 0.68 -19.85
C GLY A 998 0.92 0.08 -18.64
N GLY A 999 0.58 -1.19 -18.70
CA GLY A 999 0.10 -2.01 -17.56
C GLY A 999 -1.24 -1.62 -16.96
N GLY A 1000 -2.08 -0.89 -17.70
CA GLY A 1000 -3.48 -0.63 -17.33
C GLY A 1000 -4.35 -1.89 -17.41
N SER A 1001 -5.33 -1.92 -18.31
CA SER A 1001 -6.22 -3.08 -18.48
C SER A 1001 -6.08 -3.72 -19.86
N CYS A 1002 -5.91 -5.05 -19.89
CA CYS A 1002 -5.88 -5.84 -21.11
C CYS A 1002 -7.30 -6.23 -21.53
N HIS A 1003 -7.70 -5.86 -22.74
CA HIS A 1003 -9.02 -6.14 -23.31
C HIS A 1003 -8.92 -6.61 -24.75
N THR A 1004 -9.84 -7.47 -25.16
CA THR A 1004 -10.07 -7.82 -26.55
C THR A 1004 -10.63 -6.62 -27.33
N LEU A 1005 -10.43 -6.61 -28.64
CA LEU A 1005 -11.03 -5.61 -29.52
C LEU A 1005 -12.57 -5.62 -29.47
N ASN A 1006 -13.19 -6.78 -29.22
CA ASN A 1006 -14.64 -6.88 -29.06
C ASN A 1006 -15.11 -6.20 -27.74
N GLU A 1007 -14.50 -6.51 -26.59
CA GLU A 1007 -14.84 -5.83 -25.31
C GLU A 1007 -14.63 -4.32 -25.37
N PHE A 1008 -13.62 -3.87 -26.11
CA PHE A 1008 -13.36 -2.46 -26.36
C PHE A 1008 -14.50 -1.78 -27.14
N ILE A 1009 -14.99 -2.43 -28.19
CA ILE A 1009 -16.15 -1.97 -28.96
C ILE A 1009 -17.42 -1.98 -28.09
N ASP A 1010 -17.71 -3.08 -27.38
CA ASP A 1010 -18.89 -3.21 -26.49
C ASP A 1010 -18.92 -2.12 -25.41
N THR A 1011 -17.75 -1.72 -24.87
CA THR A 1011 -17.64 -0.62 -23.90
C THR A 1011 -18.04 0.72 -24.52
N ILE A 1012 -17.57 1.01 -25.74
CA ILE A 1012 -17.93 2.23 -26.47
C ILE A 1012 -19.42 2.24 -26.85
N GLU A 1013 -19.97 1.12 -27.33
CA GLU A 1013 -21.39 0.99 -27.63
C GLU A 1013 -22.28 1.24 -26.40
N THR A 1014 -21.85 0.76 -25.23
CA THR A 1014 -22.55 0.93 -23.95
C THR A 1014 -22.60 2.40 -23.53
N GLU A 1015 -21.45 3.10 -23.56
CA GLU A 1015 -21.37 4.53 -23.20
C GLU A 1015 -22.07 5.44 -24.22
N LEU A 1016 -22.10 5.06 -25.50
CA LEU A 1016 -22.83 5.80 -26.52
C LEU A 1016 -24.33 5.50 -26.53
N GLY A 1017 -24.74 4.33 -26.02
CA GLY A 1017 -26.11 3.82 -26.10
C GLY A 1017 -26.49 3.34 -27.52
N ARG A 1018 -25.51 2.97 -28.35
CA ARG A 1018 -25.69 2.68 -29.77
C ARG A 1018 -24.78 1.55 -30.24
N LYS A 1019 -25.36 0.55 -30.92
CA LYS A 1019 -24.61 -0.55 -31.52
C LYS A 1019 -23.83 -0.12 -32.76
N ALA A 1020 -22.63 -0.67 -32.91
CA ALA A 1020 -21.71 -0.45 -34.01
C ALA A 1020 -22.14 -1.23 -35.26
N VAL A 1021 -22.06 -0.59 -36.41
CA VAL A 1021 -22.16 -1.28 -37.70
C VAL A 1021 -20.77 -1.78 -38.05
N ILE A 1022 -20.53 -3.10 -38.01
CA ILE A 1022 -19.18 -3.66 -38.17
C ILE A 1022 -18.94 -4.07 -39.62
N GLN A 1023 -17.95 -3.45 -40.26
CA GLN A 1023 -17.35 -3.94 -41.51
C GLN A 1023 -16.18 -4.86 -41.16
N GLN A 1024 -16.40 -6.16 -41.36
CA GLN A 1024 -15.41 -7.19 -41.07
C GLN A 1024 -14.36 -7.28 -42.20
N MET A 1025 -13.08 -7.23 -41.83
CA MET A 1025 -11.93 -7.37 -42.72
C MET A 1025 -11.01 -8.52 -42.26
N PRO A 1026 -10.15 -9.07 -43.12
CA PRO A 1026 -9.08 -10.00 -42.73
C PRO A 1026 -8.15 -9.40 -41.65
N VAL A 1027 -7.39 -10.25 -40.96
CA VAL A 1027 -6.30 -9.80 -40.06
C VAL A 1027 -5.27 -9.00 -40.88
N GLN A 1028 -4.77 -7.88 -40.35
CA GLN A 1028 -3.71 -7.14 -41.04
C GLN A 1028 -2.32 -7.76 -40.81
N PRO A 1029 -1.44 -7.78 -41.83
CA PRO A 1029 -0.03 -8.05 -41.62
C PRO A 1029 0.59 -7.04 -40.62
N GLY A 1030 1.38 -7.54 -39.66
CA GLY A 1030 2.05 -6.72 -38.63
C GLY A 1030 1.19 -6.33 -37.42
N ASP A 1031 -0.03 -6.87 -37.27
CA ASP A 1031 -0.79 -6.75 -36.02
C ASP A 1031 -0.36 -7.83 -35.02
N VAL A 1032 0.31 -7.44 -33.94
CA VAL A 1032 0.69 -8.36 -32.83
C VAL A 1032 -0.59 -8.90 -32.17
N PHE A 1033 -0.64 -10.19 -31.81
CA PHE A 1033 -1.83 -10.79 -31.20
C PHE A 1033 -2.19 -10.18 -29.84
N MET A 1034 -1.19 -10.00 -28.97
CA MET A 1034 -1.32 -9.41 -27.64
C MET A 1034 -0.17 -8.43 -27.37
N THR A 1035 -0.50 -7.26 -26.83
CA THR A 1035 0.47 -6.29 -26.31
C THR A 1035 0.22 -6.10 -24.82
N SER A 1036 1.22 -6.31 -23.96
CA SER A 1036 1.16 -5.98 -22.53
C SER A 1036 2.54 -5.61 -22.00
N ALA A 1037 2.60 -4.69 -21.04
CA ALA A 1037 3.83 -4.19 -20.43
C ALA A 1037 4.23 -5.00 -19.19
N ASP A 1038 5.51 -5.32 -19.04
CA ASP A 1038 6.04 -5.60 -17.71
C ASP A 1038 6.13 -4.29 -16.93
N GLN A 1039 5.58 -4.29 -15.71
CA GLN A 1039 5.46 -3.12 -14.83
C GLN A 1039 6.56 -3.05 -13.76
N GLY A 1040 7.40 -4.08 -13.63
CA GLY A 1040 8.33 -4.23 -12.51
C GLY A 1040 9.29 -3.05 -12.35
N LEU A 1041 9.86 -2.58 -13.46
CA LEU A 1041 10.78 -1.45 -13.45
C LEU A 1041 10.05 -0.11 -13.21
N ALA A 1042 8.89 0.09 -13.84
CA ALA A 1042 8.09 1.30 -13.69
C ALA A 1042 7.60 1.50 -12.23
N LYS A 1043 7.15 0.41 -11.58
CA LYS A 1043 6.80 0.41 -10.15
C LYS A 1043 7.99 0.71 -9.27
N LYS A 1044 9.15 0.08 -9.53
CA LYS A 1044 10.37 0.27 -8.74
C LYS A 1044 10.98 1.67 -8.85
N VAL A 1045 10.96 2.28 -10.05
CA VAL A 1045 11.69 3.52 -10.34
C VAL A 1045 10.79 4.77 -10.24
N LEU A 1046 9.51 4.67 -10.62
CA LEU A 1046 8.60 5.81 -10.74
C LEU A 1046 7.37 5.70 -9.84
N ASN A 1047 7.26 4.66 -9.00
CA ASN A 1047 6.05 4.30 -8.26
C ASN A 1047 4.79 4.20 -9.18
N PHE A 1048 4.99 3.86 -10.45
CA PHE A 1048 3.94 3.91 -11.45
C PHE A 1048 2.97 2.73 -11.31
N ASN A 1049 1.72 3.03 -10.96
CA ASN A 1049 0.65 2.04 -10.85
C ASN A 1049 -0.66 2.61 -11.42
N PRO A 1050 -1.02 2.31 -12.68
CA PRO A 1050 -2.20 2.84 -13.34
C PRO A 1050 -3.48 2.37 -12.64
N ARG A 1051 -4.48 3.25 -12.53
CA ARG A 1051 -5.69 3.01 -11.71
C ARG A 1051 -7.00 3.07 -12.49
N VAL A 1052 -7.03 3.73 -13.64
CA VAL A 1052 -8.30 3.98 -14.35
C VAL A 1052 -8.71 2.79 -15.20
N SER A 1053 -9.91 2.25 -14.97
CA SER A 1053 -10.44 1.13 -15.75
C SER A 1053 -10.83 1.57 -17.17
N LEU A 1054 -10.89 0.61 -18.11
CA LEU A 1054 -11.33 0.89 -19.49
C LEU A 1054 -12.69 1.61 -19.54
N HIS A 1055 -13.64 1.20 -18.69
CA HIS A 1055 -14.98 1.77 -18.65
C HIS A 1055 -15.00 3.23 -18.19
N GLU A 1056 -14.22 3.57 -17.16
CA GLU A 1056 -14.12 4.95 -16.65
C GLU A 1056 -13.42 5.87 -17.67
N GLY A 1057 -12.35 5.38 -18.30
CA GLY A 1057 -11.64 6.14 -19.31
C GLY A 1057 -12.44 6.35 -20.59
N ILE A 1058 -13.19 5.34 -21.05
CA ILE A 1058 -14.08 5.47 -22.22
C ILE A 1058 -15.24 6.42 -21.89
N HIS A 1059 -15.84 6.33 -20.71
CA HIS A 1059 -16.84 7.28 -20.23
C HIS A 1059 -16.33 8.73 -20.30
N ALA A 1060 -15.17 9.00 -19.71
CA ALA A 1060 -14.54 10.32 -19.73
C ALA A 1060 -14.23 10.81 -21.16
N THR A 1061 -13.78 9.91 -22.04
CA THR A 1061 -13.45 10.20 -23.44
C THR A 1061 -14.71 10.54 -24.25
N VAL A 1062 -15.78 9.76 -24.12
CA VAL A 1062 -17.08 10.00 -24.76
C VAL A 1062 -17.70 11.32 -24.26
N GLY A 1063 -17.64 11.58 -22.96
CA GLY A 1063 -18.11 12.83 -22.36
C GLY A 1063 -17.40 14.07 -22.91
N TRP A 1064 -16.08 14.01 -23.08
CA TRP A 1064 -15.32 15.08 -23.74
C TRP A 1064 -15.64 15.19 -25.24
N TYR A 1065 -15.68 14.08 -25.97
CA TYR A 1065 -15.97 14.07 -27.42
C TYR A 1065 -17.33 14.73 -27.72
N ARG A 1066 -18.37 14.44 -26.94
CA ARG A 1066 -19.71 15.03 -27.11
C ARG A 1066 -19.72 16.55 -26.88
N ARG A 1067 -18.98 17.06 -25.88
CA ARG A 1067 -18.84 18.51 -25.65
C ARG A 1067 -18.11 19.19 -26.81
N TRP A 1068 -16.92 18.69 -27.15
CA TRP A 1068 -16.10 19.22 -28.23
C TRP A 1068 -16.85 19.21 -29.59
N ARG A 1069 -17.58 18.13 -29.92
CA ARG A 1069 -18.42 18.06 -31.13
C ARG A 1069 -19.53 19.11 -31.15
N THR A 1070 -20.10 19.43 -29.99
CA THR A 1070 -21.14 20.47 -29.85
C THR A 1070 -20.55 21.87 -30.05
N GLU A 1071 -19.40 22.14 -29.42
CA GLU A 1071 -18.66 23.40 -29.50
C GLU A 1071 -18.16 23.68 -30.94
N GLN A 1072 -17.76 22.65 -31.68
CA GLN A 1072 -17.37 22.76 -33.10
C GLN A 1072 -18.57 22.81 -34.08
N GLY A 1073 -19.79 23.02 -33.59
CA GLY A 1073 -20.99 23.16 -34.42
C GLY A 1073 -21.38 21.88 -35.17
N GLY A 1074 -21.07 20.70 -34.60
CA GLY A 1074 -21.46 19.39 -35.16
C GLY A 1074 -20.62 18.91 -36.35
N ARG A 1075 -19.50 19.56 -36.67
CA ARG A 1075 -18.60 19.18 -37.78
C ARG A 1075 -18.08 17.74 -37.65
N GLU A 1076 -17.97 17.04 -38.77
CA GLU A 1076 -17.43 15.68 -38.85
C GLU A 1076 -15.91 15.68 -38.73
N VAL A 1077 -15.35 14.85 -37.83
CA VAL A 1077 -13.89 14.74 -37.64
C VAL A 1077 -13.23 13.96 -38.79
N SER A 1078 -13.96 13.02 -39.39
CA SER A 1078 -13.43 12.06 -40.36
C SER A 1078 -13.18 12.63 -41.78
N LYS A 1079 -13.30 13.95 -42.00
CA LYS A 1079 -12.98 14.59 -43.28
C LYS A 1079 -11.56 15.18 -43.37
N ALA A 1080 -10.77 15.08 -42.30
CA ALA A 1080 -9.41 15.63 -42.23
C ALA A 1080 -8.28 14.58 -42.42
N ALA A 1081 -8.59 13.34 -42.79
CA ALA A 1081 -7.60 12.30 -43.09
C ALA A 1081 -8.13 11.35 -44.17
N GLY A 1082 -7.89 11.74 -45.43
CA GLY A 1082 -8.02 10.89 -46.62
C GLY A 1082 -6.63 10.54 -47.14
#